data_AF-A0A7W5XXC9-F1
#
_entry.id   AF-A0A7W5XXC9-F1
#
_cell.length_a   1.000
_cell.length_b   1.000
_cell.length_c   1.000
_cell.angle_alpha   90.00
_cell.angle_beta   90.00
_cell.angle_gamma   90.00
#
_symmetry.space_group_name_H-M   'P 1'
#
loop_
_entity.id
_entity.type
_entity.pdbx_description
1 polymer ?
#
loop_
_entity_poly.entity_id
_entity_poly.type
_entity_poly.pdbx_seq_one_letter_code
_entity_poly.pdbx_strand_id
1 'polypeptide(L)'
;MVKLKTFFLVLLLMVIPKSLWAYTVSEIITINNLKYEVLTVTGVHQLKFVGTEASVSGELTIPGTFNNGQGTSFIVTEVGAHTGVTTSPNVTSVIIPETVTKIGASSFDGSKITKVSIPKSVTEIDTRVWATLAYNPQCIVDGDNPAFESTTEGILYTRGKEELRAIPSTLLTETGQTTYVVDENVKHITFLAFNKLEGLQRIVLPKNLAKVDEGSPSIAARQPLLEAFEIAPGGNPNYEVKDDVLFTKGLNKLVFYPYAKNVADYKVPDGVKEIASYGIVSNQNMTTIDLNQVTKINISALVSLNKLTTIKLPKDLKREGLVEGAFENCQSLEAYEVADGNTDFYAEEGVLFSADKQILYFYPLAKPETSYTIPATVKTISVKSFMGARKIVSLVIPASVEYINEQAFRQTNLETVTFLEQSNMKKIDNYVFWECHKLREVTLPSSITAIGKAFVNCKMLETINVPNGSKLQTIEEDAFSKKLDNLKHVNFLGSCELKTIKKNAFANLPNFESFIVPKTVTSIELNAFNGCGKLATVEFDPNADIQTIGAGAFSNCGLQNFTVPSNVQTIEREAFNNCQALTVVNVSEKTTSISPEAFKSCSNLTAINVSKKNTEYSSVDGYLLSKDKETLKIFPPGKANEHFTLLPPSITAIGDYAFYNCQELKNVTIPNLVTSIGKRAFGGCSNLNTITFLCDNKIDPANINQNPSERSFDDGNEAPNLMDKIDIHVRQEKLSDYNSDPFYNGKFKSISPSFVKDTEEYIAVSDCAVDMLKTTRTDETFVLPTEIPHGGKNYKVSMIGDYAFQHVTSGIKEVVVKKDVEYIGAQAFITNRTDTTSIIKSVFFIESNPTNQMLSTTRFDLDDTGKNYNEFAKTTTIYVKKTALPVYQEKWAKKVYKIATDSEEKSPYDFTSQLEFKIKDVKISKKYGTFAREFDVDFSDYYNENHHSAVAAFVASTKILDGKGDYGTATKHVQMTSVDKKGGYTASYSYVPAYTGVLLKVLDKEATDADFYYTIGEQDQQVYHVTNNVMTGVTVNPITSLTATTTDPIYVMQGGTFHKAESNINNFPIHKAYMKFSALPAGTRVVFDFDDTTTGIESIESIETGNSNRAADVYYNLQGQRISKPQQAGLYILNGAKVIIK
;
A
#
# COMPACT_ATOMS: atom_id res chain seq x y z
N MET A 1 -25.47 -11.87 11.90
CA MET A 1 -24.06 -12.29 12.10
C MET A 1 -23.05 -11.51 11.24
N VAL A 2 -23.41 -11.01 10.05
CA VAL A 2 -22.50 -10.21 9.20
C VAL A 2 -22.13 -8.85 9.82
N LYS A 3 -23.09 -8.13 10.44
CA LYS A 3 -22.83 -6.83 11.11
C LYS A 3 -21.99 -6.90 12.40
N LEU A 4 -21.95 -8.05 13.08
CA LEU A 4 -21.17 -8.24 14.31
C LEU A 4 -19.70 -8.61 13.98
N LYS A 5 -19.46 -9.28 12.85
CA LYS A 5 -18.11 -9.52 12.30
C LYS A 5 -17.44 -8.23 11.83
N THR A 6 -18.20 -7.29 11.25
CA THR A 6 -17.66 -5.98 10.85
C THR A 6 -17.26 -5.14 12.07
N PHE A 7 -18.00 -5.23 13.18
CA PHE A 7 -17.69 -4.50 14.41
C PHE A 7 -16.47 -5.06 15.15
N PHE A 8 -16.30 -6.39 15.15
CA PHE A 8 -15.06 -7.02 15.67
C PHE A 8 -13.85 -6.82 14.76
N LEU A 9 -14.03 -6.75 13.43
CA LEU A 9 -12.94 -6.42 12.49
C LEU A 9 -12.45 -4.97 12.70
N VAL A 10 -13.38 -4.04 12.96
CA VAL A 10 -13.05 -2.64 13.31
C VAL A 10 -12.39 -2.53 14.69
N LEU A 11 -12.71 -3.41 15.65
CA LEU A 11 -12.03 -3.46 16.95
C LEU A 11 -10.65 -4.15 16.87
N LEU A 12 -10.49 -5.15 16.00
CA LEU A 12 -9.21 -5.85 15.76
C LEU A 12 -8.21 -4.92 15.04
N LEU A 13 -8.71 -4.01 14.19
CA LEU A 13 -7.91 -2.94 13.56
C LEU A 13 -7.41 -1.88 14.56
N MET A 14 -7.91 -1.85 15.81
CA MET A 14 -7.43 -0.93 16.85
C MET A 14 -6.34 -1.53 17.77
N VAL A 15 -5.98 -2.80 17.59
CA VAL A 15 -4.89 -3.46 18.34
C VAL A 15 -3.82 -3.94 17.36
N ILE A 16 -3.30 -3.02 16.56
CA ILE A 16 -2.11 -3.23 15.72
C ILE A 16 -0.90 -2.72 16.52
N PRO A 17 0.07 -3.57 16.89
CA PRO A 17 1.38 -3.07 17.28
C PRO A 17 2.00 -2.45 16.03
N LYS A 18 2.07 -1.10 16.01
CA LYS A 18 2.56 -0.26 14.90
C LYS A 18 4.07 -0.43 14.61
N SER A 19 4.60 -1.65 14.55
CA SER A 19 6.04 -1.94 14.52
C SER A 19 6.80 -1.25 13.38
N LEU A 20 7.92 -0.63 13.76
CA LEU A 20 9.08 -0.21 12.96
C LEU A 20 8.90 0.95 11.99
N TRP A 21 8.42 2.10 12.46
CA TRP A 21 8.71 3.37 11.78
C TRP A 21 10.16 3.75 12.04
N ALA A 22 10.91 4.04 10.98
CA ALA A 22 12.24 4.65 11.13
C ALA A 22 12.05 6.13 10.83
N TYR A 23 12.53 6.95 11.75
CA TYR A 23 12.14 8.34 11.83
C TYR A 23 12.98 9.20 10.89
N THR A 24 12.38 10.24 10.31
CA THR A 24 13.12 11.27 9.56
C THR A 24 13.27 12.55 10.39
N VAL A 25 14.33 13.31 10.17
CA VAL A 25 14.50 14.61 10.84
C VAL A 25 13.34 15.54 10.43
N SER A 26 12.76 16.23 11.41
CA SER A 26 11.52 17.01 11.29
C SER A 26 10.26 16.19 11.06
N GLU A 27 10.30 14.86 11.18
CA GLU A 27 9.08 14.06 11.22
C GLU A 27 8.29 14.36 12.49
N ILE A 28 6.97 14.40 12.34
CA ILE A 28 6.03 14.50 13.44
C ILE A 28 5.51 13.12 13.79
N ILE A 29 5.80 12.68 15.00
CA ILE A 29 5.49 11.35 15.48
C ILE A 29 4.52 11.44 16.66
N THR A 30 3.53 10.54 16.70
CA THR A 30 2.63 10.41 17.85
C THR A 30 2.93 9.10 18.58
N ILE A 31 3.41 9.19 19.82
CA ILE A 31 3.70 8.05 20.70
C ILE A 31 2.94 8.23 22.01
N ASN A 32 2.18 7.22 22.44
CA ASN A 32 1.37 7.25 23.67
C ASN A 32 0.43 8.49 23.75
N ASN A 33 -0.17 8.87 22.62
CA ASN A 33 -1.01 10.07 22.47
C ASN A 33 -0.27 11.40 22.69
N LEU A 34 1.07 11.40 22.75
CA LEU A 34 1.93 12.58 22.81
C LEU A 34 2.59 12.78 21.46
N LYS A 35 2.71 14.03 21.02
CA LYS A 35 3.23 14.42 19.70
C LYS A 35 4.63 15.00 19.87
N TYR A 36 5.54 14.55 19.03
CA TYR A 36 6.93 14.97 19.04
C TYR A 36 7.41 15.32 17.64
N GLU A 37 8.33 16.28 17.55
CA GLU A 37 9.16 16.48 16.37
C GLU A 37 10.50 15.78 16.58
N VAL A 38 10.94 15.01 15.59
CA VAL A 38 12.22 14.32 15.59
C VAL A 38 13.35 15.31 15.25
N LEU A 39 14.23 15.56 16.22
CA LEU A 39 15.37 16.47 16.06
C LEU A 39 16.59 15.77 15.46
N THR A 40 16.84 14.51 15.86
CA THR A 40 17.96 13.70 15.37
C THR A 40 17.55 12.24 15.17
N VAL A 41 18.15 11.59 14.16
CA VAL A 41 17.88 10.18 13.79
C VAL A 41 19.13 9.29 13.87
N THR A 42 20.26 9.86 14.28
CA THR A 42 21.53 9.16 14.51
C THR A 42 21.83 9.08 16.01
N GLY A 43 22.21 7.91 16.51
CA GLY A 43 22.40 7.67 17.95
C GLY A 43 21.07 7.59 18.71
N VAL A 44 21.02 8.16 19.92
CA VAL A 44 19.75 8.30 20.68
C VAL A 44 18.93 9.40 20.01
N HIS A 45 17.71 9.06 19.61
CA HIS A 45 16.85 9.98 18.88
C HIS A 45 16.37 11.11 19.80
N GLN A 46 16.74 12.34 19.48
CA GLN A 46 16.31 13.51 20.25
C GLN A 46 14.95 14.00 19.77
N LEU A 47 14.08 14.35 20.70
CA LEU A 47 12.72 14.79 20.44
C LEU A 47 12.47 16.17 21.04
N LYS A 48 11.70 16.97 20.31
CA LYS A 48 10.99 18.13 20.85
C LYS A 48 9.53 17.73 21.11
N PHE A 49 9.06 17.85 22.34
CA PHE A 49 7.64 17.70 22.63
C PHE A 49 6.87 18.88 22.01
N VAL A 50 5.87 18.57 21.19
CA VAL A 50 5.09 19.59 20.46
C VAL A 50 3.62 19.60 20.83
N GLY A 51 3.04 18.53 21.37
CA GLY A 51 1.64 18.56 21.79
C GLY A 51 1.08 17.21 22.18
N THR A 52 -0.25 17.09 22.21
CA THR A 52 -0.96 15.84 22.55
C THR A 52 -2.11 15.57 21.58
N GLU A 53 -2.59 14.33 21.56
CA GLU A 53 -3.94 14.05 21.06
C GLU A 53 -4.97 14.60 22.05
N ALA A 54 -6.21 14.79 21.55
CA ALA A 54 -7.31 15.31 22.36
C ALA A 54 -7.72 14.37 23.51
N SER A 55 -7.34 13.10 23.46
CA SER A 55 -7.60 12.12 24.52
C SER A 55 -6.77 12.34 25.79
N VAL A 56 -5.63 13.04 25.70
CA VAL A 56 -4.78 13.36 26.86
C VAL A 56 -5.39 14.53 27.62
N SER A 57 -5.67 14.36 28.91
CA SER A 57 -6.32 15.36 29.75
C SER A 57 -5.78 15.37 31.18
N GLY A 58 -5.97 16.49 31.89
CA GLY A 58 -5.51 16.64 33.27
C GLY A 58 -4.03 17.02 33.37
N GLU A 59 -3.36 16.55 34.42
CA GLU A 59 -1.92 16.74 34.62
C GLU A 59 -1.11 15.84 33.68
N LEU A 60 -0.15 16.44 32.96
CA LEU A 60 0.75 15.76 32.04
C LEU A 60 2.18 15.78 32.58
N THR A 61 2.74 14.60 32.84
CA THR A 61 4.20 14.46 32.98
C THR A 61 4.79 14.13 31.61
N ILE A 62 5.63 15.00 31.07
CA ILE A 62 6.33 14.71 29.81
C ILE A 62 7.42 13.67 30.10
N PRO A 63 7.48 12.53 29.39
CA PRO A 63 8.51 11.53 29.62
C PRO A 63 9.86 12.06 29.14
N GLY A 64 10.89 11.99 29.99
CA GLY A 64 12.24 12.45 29.63
C GLY A 64 12.97 11.50 28.68
N THR A 65 12.85 10.20 28.92
CA THR A 65 13.33 9.14 28.03
C THR A 65 12.29 8.05 27.92
N PHE A 66 12.14 7.46 26.75
CA PHE A 66 11.27 6.29 26.56
C PHE A 66 11.68 5.49 25.33
N ASN A 67 11.25 4.24 25.25
CA ASN A 67 11.32 3.43 24.04
C ASN A 67 9.92 3.39 23.39
N ASN A 68 9.85 3.38 22.06
CA ASN A 68 8.57 3.27 21.34
C ASN A 68 7.93 1.88 21.37
N GLY A 69 8.52 0.91 22.07
CA GLY A 69 8.11 -0.50 22.06
C GLY A 69 8.47 -1.22 20.76
N GLN A 70 9.35 -0.61 19.96
CA GLN A 70 9.80 -1.04 18.63
C GLN A 70 11.30 -0.73 18.45
N GLY A 71 12.06 -0.86 19.54
CA GLY A 71 13.52 -0.74 19.63
C GLY A 71 14.16 0.59 19.27
N THR A 72 13.39 1.66 19.12
CA THR A 72 13.93 3.01 19.05
C THR A 72 13.80 3.68 20.42
N SER A 73 14.95 4.04 20.99
CA SER A 73 15.04 4.80 22.24
C SER A 73 15.11 6.31 21.95
N PHE A 74 14.29 7.05 22.69
CA PHE A 74 14.10 8.48 22.56
C PHE A 74 14.48 9.23 23.84
N ILE A 75 14.99 10.45 23.65
CA ILE A 75 15.19 11.43 24.71
C ILE A 75 14.50 12.75 24.33
N VAL A 76 13.69 13.29 25.23
CA VAL A 76 13.03 14.59 25.04
C VAL A 76 13.93 15.67 25.63
N THR A 77 14.50 16.50 24.76
CA THR A 77 15.46 17.56 25.13
C THR A 77 14.86 18.95 25.03
N GLU A 78 13.75 19.09 24.29
CA GLU A 78 13.09 20.37 24.06
C GLU A 78 11.58 20.26 24.22
N VAL A 79 10.96 21.38 24.62
CA VAL A 79 9.51 21.60 24.54
C VAL A 79 9.30 22.83 23.66
N GLY A 80 8.40 22.77 22.67
CA GLY A 80 8.19 23.91 21.79
C GLY A 80 7.06 23.73 20.80
N ALA A 81 6.76 24.79 20.04
CA ALA A 81 5.79 24.68 18.97
C ALA A 81 6.37 24.02 17.71
N HIS A 82 5.51 23.27 17.01
CA HIS A 82 5.66 22.86 15.61
C HIS A 82 4.38 23.20 14.83
N THR A 83 4.54 23.76 13.63
CA THR A 83 3.36 24.30 12.96
C THR A 83 2.38 23.19 12.56
N GLY A 84 1.08 23.43 12.79
CA GLY A 84 0.00 22.49 12.43
C GLY A 84 -0.25 21.41 13.47
N VAL A 85 0.63 21.25 14.46
CA VAL A 85 0.66 20.08 15.36
C VAL A 85 0.50 20.45 16.84
N THR A 86 0.78 21.70 17.23
CA THR A 86 1.07 22.11 18.64
C THR A 86 -0.13 22.08 19.62
N THR A 87 -1.21 21.35 19.37
CA THR A 87 -2.40 21.44 20.23
C THR A 87 -2.30 20.52 21.46
N SER A 88 -2.76 20.96 22.62
CA SER A 88 -2.88 20.13 23.85
C SER A 88 -4.20 20.40 24.60
N PRO A 89 -5.36 20.21 23.95
CA PRO A 89 -6.61 20.91 24.26
C PRO A 89 -7.21 20.65 25.64
N ASN A 90 -6.87 19.53 26.27
CA ASN A 90 -7.46 19.09 27.54
C ASN A 90 -6.45 18.98 28.69
N VAL A 91 -5.18 19.36 28.47
CA VAL A 91 -4.14 19.36 29.50
C VAL A 91 -4.32 20.59 30.42
N THR A 92 -4.23 20.39 31.73
CA THR A 92 -4.47 21.41 32.77
C THR A 92 -3.23 21.74 33.61
N SER A 93 -2.25 20.84 33.70
CA SER A 93 -0.94 21.12 34.31
C SER A 93 0.14 20.30 33.62
N VAL A 94 1.40 20.77 33.67
CA VAL A 94 2.53 20.07 33.06
C VAL A 94 3.71 19.97 34.02
N ILE A 95 4.35 18.80 34.05
CA ILE A 95 5.64 18.55 34.71
C ILE A 95 6.69 18.28 33.62
N ILE A 96 7.70 19.15 33.55
CA ILE A 96 8.79 19.07 32.57
C ILE A 96 9.94 18.22 33.17
N PRO A 97 10.49 17.22 32.44
CA PRO A 97 11.51 16.33 32.95
C PRO A 97 12.92 16.96 32.91
N GLU A 98 13.83 16.44 33.74
CA GLU A 98 15.26 16.84 33.84
C GLU A 98 16.08 16.68 32.55
N THR A 99 15.54 15.99 31.53
CA THR A 99 16.20 15.87 30.22
C THR A 99 16.00 17.10 29.34
N VAL A 100 15.01 17.94 29.64
CA VAL A 100 14.69 19.14 28.86
C VAL A 100 15.57 20.31 29.31
N THR A 101 16.20 20.99 28.38
CA THR A 101 17.03 22.17 28.65
C THR A 101 16.42 23.48 28.16
N LYS A 102 15.44 23.39 27.24
CA LYS A 102 14.84 24.52 26.54
C LYS A 102 13.32 24.42 26.42
N ILE A 103 12.62 25.53 26.68
CA ILE A 103 11.19 25.71 26.43
C ILE A 103 11.00 26.85 25.41
N GLY A 104 10.59 26.50 24.20
CA GLY A 104 10.43 27.43 23.07
C GLY A 104 9.12 28.24 23.10
N ALA A 105 9.04 29.24 22.20
CA ALA A 105 7.86 30.08 22.03
C ALA A 105 6.59 29.29 21.74
N SER A 106 5.43 29.82 22.17
CA SER A 106 4.10 29.29 21.88
C SER A 106 3.88 27.83 22.27
N SER A 107 4.60 27.34 23.28
CA SER A 107 4.47 25.99 23.79
C SER A 107 3.06 25.76 24.37
N PHE A 108 2.58 24.52 24.26
CA PHE A 108 1.27 24.09 24.77
C PHE A 108 0.07 24.86 24.18
N ASP A 109 0.14 25.19 22.89
CA ASP A 109 -0.96 25.84 22.17
C ASP A 109 -2.30 25.12 22.34
N GLY A 110 -3.38 25.90 22.45
CA GLY A 110 -4.73 25.42 22.67
C GLY A 110 -4.99 24.73 24.02
N SER A 111 -4.02 24.63 24.93
CA SER A 111 -4.20 23.97 26.23
C SER A 111 -4.95 24.82 27.27
N LYS A 112 -5.34 24.17 28.37
CA LYS A 112 -6.00 24.80 29.53
C LYS A 112 -5.07 24.81 30.74
N ILE A 113 -3.76 24.88 30.49
CA ILE A 113 -2.76 24.78 31.54
C ILE A 113 -2.87 25.97 32.50
N THR A 114 -3.01 25.65 33.79
CA THR A 114 -2.99 26.62 34.90
C THR A 114 -1.71 26.51 35.73
N LYS A 115 -0.90 25.46 35.54
CA LYS A 115 0.30 25.19 36.32
C LYS A 115 1.39 24.48 35.52
N VAL A 116 2.64 24.93 35.65
CA VAL A 116 3.83 24.33 35.00
C VAL A 116 4.95 24.15 36.02
N SER A 117 5.52 22.95 36.10
CA SER A 117 6.70 22.65 36.92
C SER A 117 7.96 22.62 36.04
N ILE A 118 8.98 23.40 36.41
CA ILE A 118 10.20 23.66 35.63
C ILE A 118 11.41 23.10 36.41
N PRO A 119 12.15 22.11 35.86
CA PRO A 119 13.28 21.47 36.54
C PRO A 119 14.55 22.34 36.51
N LYS A 120 15.59 21.94 37.24
CA LYS A 120 16.89 22.65 37.26
C LYS A 120 17.63 22.62 35.92
N SER A 121 17.35 21.62 35.08
CA SER A 121 17.98 21.45 33.76
C SER A 121 17.57 22.52 32.74
N VAL A 122 16.42 23.17 32.93
CA VAL A 122 15.93 24.22 32.02
C VAL A 122 16.71 25.51 32.25
N THR A 123 17.55 25.85 31.28
CA THR A 123 18.36 27.08 31.29
C THR A 123 17.86 28.13 30.29
N GLU A 124 16.94 27.74 29.39
CA GLU A 124 16.37 28.63 28.38
C GLU A 124 14.84 28.52 28.36
N ILE A 125 14.15 29.64 28.60
CA ILE A 125 12.71 29.79 28.39
C ILE A 125 12.53 30.97 27.45
N ASP A 126 11.78 30.79 26.37
CA ASP A 126 11.46 31.87 25.44
C ASP A 126 10.55 32.92 26.11
N THR A 127 10.73 34.20 25.78
CA THR A 127 9.89 35.30 26.33
C THR A 127 8.42 35.22 25.89
N ARG A 128 8.11 34.47 24.83
CA ARG A 128 6.78 34.26 24.26
C ARG A 128 6.28 32.83 24.44
N VAL A 129 6.82 32.11 25.42
CA VAL A 129 6.44 30.72 25.73
C VAL A 129 4.92 30.53 25.87
N TRP A 130 4.20 31.49 26.46
CA TRP A 130 2.75 31.42 26.72
C TRP A 130 1.89 32.18 25.71
N ALA A 131 2.43 32.60 24.56
CA ALA A 131 1.72 33.49 23.62
C ALA A 131 0.38 32.95 23.11
N THR A 132 0.28 31.62 23.02
CA THR A 132 -0.91 30.89 22.58
C THR A 132 -1.87 30.55 23.73
N LEU A 133 -1.43 30.66 24.99
CA LEU A 133 -2.29 30.43 26.14
C LEU A 133 -3.22 31.62 26.38
N ALA A 134 -4.45 31.32 26.80
CA ALA A 134 -5.40 32.35 27.20
C ALA A 134 -5.03 33.03 28.52
N TYR A 135 -4.32 32.30 29.40
CA TYR A 135 -3.94 32.70 30.75
C TYR A 135 -2.48 32.31 31.00
N ASN A 136 -1.78 33.10 31.81
CA ASN A 136 -0.47 32.72 32.33
C ASN A 136 -0.64 31.68 33.44
N PRO A 137 0.11 30.57 33.39
CA PRO A 137 0.06 29.56 34.43
C PRO A 137 0.88 29.96 35.66
N GLN A 138 0.57 29.31 36.79
CA GLN A 138 1.44 29.25 37.95
C GLN A 138 2.72 28.48 37.60
N CYS A 139 3.88 29.13 37.71
CA CYS A 139 5.17 28.48 37.45
C CYS A 139 5.80 28.02 38.77
N ILE A 140 6.19 26.75 38.85
CA ILE A 140 6.96 26.21 39.97
C ILE A 140 8.34 25.86 39.45
N VAL A 141 9.33 26.68 39.78
CA VAL A 141 10.73 26.47 39.40
C VAL A 141 11.44 25.73 40.52
N ASP A 142 12.25 24.73 40.15
CA ASP A 142 13.14 24.04 41.09
C ASP A 142 14.08 25.04 41.80
N GLY A 143 14.28 24.88 43.11
CA GLY A 143 15.07 25.82 43.92
C GLY A 143 16.54 25.92 43.49
N ASP A 144 17.08 24.84 42.91
CA ASP A 144 18.45 24.76 42.42
C ASP A 144 18.58 25.18 40.93
N ASN A 145 17.49 25.66 40.30
CA ASN A 145 17.57 26.16 38.93
C ASN A 145 18.52 27.38 38.85
N PRO A 146 19.53 27.35 37.97
CA PRO A 146 20.55 28.40 37.91
C PRO A 146 20.09 29.66 37.17
N ALA A 147 19.03 29.58 36.34
CA ALA A 147 18.63 30.62 35.41
C ALA A 147 17.30 31.31 35.78
N PHE A 148 16.38 30.57 36.39
CA PHE A 148 15.03 31.05 36.72
C PHE A 148 14.70 30.83 38.19
N GLU A 149 13.73 31.58 38.69
CA GLU A 149 13.13 31.36 40.01
C GLU A 149 11.64 31.72 39.99
N SER A 150 10.88 31.19 40.94
CA SER A 150 9.48 31.53 41.11
C SER A 150 9.15 31.85 42.56
N THR A 151 8.20 32.75 42.76
CA THR A 151 7.62 33.04 44.10
C THR A 151 6.69 31.92 44.57
N THR A 152 6.24 31.97 45.82
CA THR A 152 5.23 31.06 46.38
C THR A 152 3.90 31.12 45.63
N GLU A 153 3.57 32.29 45.10
CA GLU A 153 2.38 32.53 44.28
C GLU A 153 2.58 32.04 42.82
N GLY A 154 3.80 31.63 42.46
CA GLY A 154 4.17 31.09 41.14
C GLY A 154 4.42 32.14 40.05
N ILE A 155 4.80 33.35 40.46
CA ILE A 155 5.30 34.38 39.54
C ILE A 155 6.69 33.99 39.07
N LEU A 156 6.90 33.95 37.75
CA LEU A 156 8.15 33.54 37.13
C LEU A 156 9.08 34.73 36.89
N TYR A 157 10.33 34.57 37.33
CA TYR A 157 11.42 35.51 37.10
C TYR A 157 12.66 34.79 36.56
N THR A 158 13.60 35.56 36.00
CA THR A 158 15.01 35.12 35.96
C THR A 158 15.62 35.19 37.35
N ARG A 159 16.71 34.45 37.58
CA ARG A 159 17.42 34.41 38.85
C ARG A 159 17.89 35.81 39.28
N GLY A 160 17.64 36.18 40.53
CA GLY A 160 17.85 37.53 41.07
C GLY A 160 16.69 38.50 40.81
N LYS A 161 15.54 38.02 40.31
CA LYS A 161 14.36 38.81 39.92
C LYS A 161 14.64 39.94 38.91
N GLU A 162 15.65 39.80 38.06
CA GLU A 162 16.03 40.87 37.13
C GLU A 162 15.02 41.05 35.99
N GLU A 163 14.43 39.95 35.50
CA GLU A 163 13.38 39.94 34.47
C GLU A 163 12.07 39.37 35.02
N LEU A 164 10.96 40.11 34.87
CA LEU A 164 9.62 39.60 35.15
C LEU A 164 9.07 38.89 33.90
N ARG A 165 8.86 37.57 34.00
CA ARG A 165 8.53 36.70 32.87
C ARG A 165 7.04 36.37 32.75
N ALA A 166 6.37 36.05 33.85
CA ALA A 166 4.94 35.74 33.86
C ALA A 166 4.34 35.89 35.26
N ILE A 167 3.18 36.55 35.34
CA ILE A 167 2.33 36.59 36.54
C ILE A 167 1.13 35.65 36.31
N PRO A 168 0.79 34.75 37.25
CA PRO A 168 -0.39 33.90 37.14
C PRO A 168 -1.66 34.73 37.00
N SER A 169 -2.50 34.40 36.01
CA SER A 169 -3.63 35.27 35.64
C SER A 169 -4.69 35.45 36.72
N THR A 170 -4.77 34.57 37.71
CA THR A 170 -5.75 34.63 38.82
C THR A 170 -5.22 35.29 40.09
N LEU A 171 -3.95 35.72 40.10
CA LEU A 171 -3.30 36.22 41.33
C LEU A 171 -4.05 37.38 42.00
N LEU A 172 -4.51 38.36 41.22
CA LEU A 172 -5.16 39.55 41.74
C LEU A 172 -6.58 39.26 42.24
N THR A 173 -7.31 38.36 41.59
CA THR A 173 -8.65 37.94 42.03
C THR A 173 -8.57 37.14 43.33
N GLU A 174 -7.56 36.28 43.47
CA GLU A 174 -7.29 35.53 44.71
C GLU A 174 -6.89 36.43 45.89
N THR A 175 -6.15 37.51 45.62
CA THR A 175 -5.72 38.47 46.65
C THR A 175 -6.69 39.62 46.89
N GLY A 176 -7.74 39.75 46.06
CA GLY A 176 -8.70 40.85 46.11
C GLY A 176 -8.12 42.22 45.72
N GLN A 177 -6.99 42.24 45.03
CA GLN A 177 -6.29 43.45 44.60
C GLN A 177 -6.67 43.86 43.18
N THR A 178 -6.61 45.16 42.88
CA THR A 178 -6.78 45.68 41.51
C THR A 178 -5.55 46.41 40.98
N THR A 179 -4.56 46.63 41.84
CA THR A 179 -3.29 47.29 41.51
C THR A 179 -2.16 46.29 41.71
N TYR A 180 -1.31 46.12 40.71
CA TYR A 180 -0.10 45.31 40.83
C TYR A 180 1.13 46.20 40.92
N VAL A 181 1.93 45.98 41.97
CA VAL A 181 3.21 46.68 42.20
C VAL A 181 4.35 45.75 41.81
N VAL A 182 5.15 46.14 40.83
CA VAL A 182 6.29 45.35 40.34
C VAL A 182 7.45 45.40 41.35
N ASP A 183 8.10 44.24 41.58
CA ASP A 183 9.26 44.11 42.48
C ASP A 183 10.38 45.10 42.12
N GLU A 184 11.00 45.72 43.13
CA GLU A 184 11.97 46.81 42.93
C GLU A 184 13.27 46.38 42.24
N ASN A 185 13.57 45.08 42.21
CA ASN A 185 14.73 44.50 41.55
C ASN A 185 14.53 44.29 40.04
N VAL A 186 13.28 44.35 39.56
CA VAL A 186 12.96 44.14 38.15
C VAL A 186 13.54 45.26 37.30
N LYS A 187 14.40 44.88 36.36
CA LYS A 187 15.02 45.76 35.37
C LYS A 187 14.37 45.61 33.99
N HIS A 188 13.73 44.47 33.72
CA HIS A 188 13.08 44.18 32.44
C HIS A 188 11.73 43.48 32.63
N ILE A 189 10.67 44.04 32.02
CA ILE A 189 9.36 43.39 31.92
C ILE A 189 9.20 42.80 30.52
N THR A 190 9.04 41.48 30.42
CA THR A 190 8.96 40.78 29.13
C THR A 190 7.55 40.74 28.56
N PHE A 191 7.43 40.37 27.28
CA PHE A 191 6.14 40.07 26.64
C PHE A 191 5.26 39.17 27.53
N LEU A 192 3.95 39.43 27.54
CA LEU A 192 2.94 38.64 28.26
C LEU A 192 3.09 38.56 29.78
N ALA A 193 3.99 39.33 30.42
CA ALA A 193 4.16 39.33 31.87
C ALA A 193 2.82 39.49 32.62
N PHE A 194 1.96 40.39 32.13
CA PHE A 194 0.60 40.66 32.62
C PHE A 194 -0.46 40.14 31.65
N ASN A 195 -0.29 38.98 31.02
CA ASN A 195 -1.29 38.44 30.09
C ASN A 195 -2.57 38.01 30.83
N LYS A 196 -3.69 38.67 30.50
CA LYS A 196 -5.03 38.40 31.05
C LYS A 196 -5.06 38.22 32.59
N LEU A 197 -4.25 38.99 33.31
CA LEU A 197 -4.28 39.12 34.77
C LEU A 197 -5.64 39.70 35.19
N GLU A 198 -6.52 38.85 35.69
CA GLU A 198 -7.91 39.16 35.99
C GLU A 198 -8.00 40.23 37.09
N GLY A 199 -8.89 41.21 36.92
CA GLY A 199 -9.07 42.30 37.89
C GLY A 199 -8.02 43.42 37.84
N LEU A 200 -6.98 43.32 37.00
CA LEU A 200 -5.94 44.35 36.88
C LEU A 200 -6.49 45.67 36.33
N GLN A 201 -6.42 46.72 37.15
CA GLN A 201 -6.77 48.10 36.80
C GLN A 201 -5.54 48.99 36.69
N ARG A 202 -4.49 48.75 37.47
CA ARG A 202 -3.33 49.65 37.57
C ARG A 202 -2.01 48.89 37.73
N ILE A 203 -0.98 49.32 37.02
CA ILE A 203 0.38 48.78 37.11
C ILE A 203 1.33 49.86 37.65
N VAL A 204 2.00 49.57 38.78
CA VAL A 204 3.03 50.46 39.35
C VAL A 204 4.41 49.93 38.98
N LEU A 205 5.15 50.70 38.18
CA LEU A 205 6.48 50.35 37.68
C LEU A 205 7.58 50.74 38.68
N PRO A 206 8.67 49.95 38.79
CA PRO A 206 9.70 50.17 39.78
C PRO A 206 10.72 51.22 39.35
N LYS A 207 11.42 51.81 40.33
CA LYS A 207 12.45 52.85 40.11
C LYS A 207 13.61 52.40 39.21
N ASN A 208 13.96 51.11 39.27
CA ASN A 208 15.12 50.52 38.57
C ASN A 208 14.78 49.94 37.19
N LEU A 209 13.53 50.06 36.73
CA LEU A 209 13.12 49.52 35.45
C LEU A 209 13.92 50.16 34.31
N ALA A 210 14.65 49.32 33.57
CA ALA A 210 15.48 49.71 32.45
C ALA A 210 14.76 49.49 31.11
N LYS A 211 13.94 48.44 31.01
CA LYS A 211 13.34 48.00 29.75
C LYS A 211 11.93 47.43 29.92
N VAL A 212 11.07 47.72 28.96
CA VAL A 212 9.77 47.08 28.73
C VAL A 212 9.79 46.55 27.30
N ASP A 213 9.36 45.30 27.09
CA ASP A 213 9.24 44.76 25.74
C ASP A 213 8.12 45.45 24.95
N GLU A 214 8.41 45.84 23.70
CA GLU A 214 7.50 46.52 22.78
C GLU A 214 7.19 45.57 21.61
N GLY A 215 5.92 45.32 21.29
CA GLY A 215 5.54 44.38 20.22
C GLY A 215 4.41 43.40 20.57
N SER A 216 4.24 42.40 19.71
CA SER A 216 3.19 41.38 19.81
C SER A 216 3.69 40.09 20.48
N PRO A 217 2.95 39.51 21.42
CA PRO A 217 1.91 40.16 22.23
C PRO A 217 2.53 41.17 23.20
N SER A 218 1.81 42.21 23.62
CA SER A 218 2.37 43.24 24.51
C SER A 218 2.62 42.73 25.93
N ILE A 219 3.31 43.54 26.77
CA ILE A 219 3.53 43.20 28.19
C ILE A 219 2.24 42.98 28.99
N ALA A 220 1.14 43.62 28.58
CA ALA A 220 -0.17 43.59 29.23
C ALA A 220 -1.27 43.21 28.24
N ALA A 221 -1.06 42.08 27.55
CA ALA A 221 -2.01 41.57 26.57
C ALA A 221 -3.35 41.15 27.21
N ARG A 222 -4.46 41.37 26.49
CA ARG A 222 -5.82 40.96 26.86
C ARG A 222 -6.28 41.50 28.23
N GLN A 223 -6.05 42.79 28.46
CA GLN A 223 -6.31 43.47 29.73
C GLN A 223 -7.49 44.45 29.69
N PRO A 224 -8.75 43.99 29.63
CA PRO A 224 -9.89 44.88 29.36
C PRO A 224 -10.18 45.92 30.47
N LEU A 225 -9.61 45.74 31.67
CA LEU A 225 -9.84 46.61 32.83
C LEU A 225 -8.69 47.57 33.14
N LEU A 226 -7.53 47.45 32.45
CA LEU A 226 -6.36 48.27 32.72
C LEU A 226 -6.63 49.73 32.34
N GLU A 227 -6.70 50.61 33.35
CA GLU A 227 -7.01 52.04 33.23
C GLU A 227 -5.78 52.93 33.32
N ALA A 228 -4.71 52.50 34.04
CA ALA A 228 -3.60 53.37 34.38
C ALA A 228 -2.25 52.65 34.58
N PHE A 229 -1.17 53.37 34.26
CA PHE A 229 0.19 53.10 34.75
C PHE A 229 0.57 54.10 35.83
N GLU A 230 1.50 53.74 36.71
CA GLU A 230 2.12 54.63 37.68
C GLU A 230 3.62 54.34 37.81
N ILE A 231 4.41 55.31 38.27
CA ILE A 231 5.81 55.12 38.64
C ILE A 231 5.92 55.16 40.16
N ALA A 232 6.62 54.19 40.74
CA ALA A 232 6.86 54.15 42.18
C ALA A 232 7.54 55.43 42.71
N PRO A 233 7.34 55.78 44.00
CA PRO A 233 8.01 56.93 44.62
C PRO A 233 9.53 56.93 44.40
N GLY A 234 10.07 58.07 43.99
CA GLY A 234 11.49 58.22 43.59
C GLY A 234 11.70 58.33 42.08
N GLY A 235 10.66 58.07 41.27
CA GLY A 235 10.71 58.22 39.81
C GLY A 235 11.44 57.08 39.10
N ASN A 236 11.50 57.17 37.78
CA ASN A 236 12.23 56.22 36.92
C ASN A 236 13.05 57.02 35.88
N PRO A 237 14.30 56.63 35.58
CA PRO A 237 15.17 57.37 34.66
C PRO A 237 14.77 57.19 33.18
N ASN A 238 14.07 56.12 32.82
CA ASN A 238 13.77 55.74 31.43
C ASN A 238 12.31 55.93 31.05
N TYR A 239 11.40 55.91 32.02
CA TYR A 239 9.96 55.95 31.83
C TYR A 239 9.30 57.01 32.70
N GLU A 240 8.19 57.55 32.21
CA GLU A 240 7.29 58.40 33.00
C GLU A 240 5.84 58.20 32.57
N VAL A 241 4.92 58.56 33.46
CA VAL A 241 3.48 58.47 33.20
C VAL A 241 2.92 59.87 33.11
N LYS A 242 2.10 60.11 32.09
CA LYS A 242 1.30 61.33 31.94
C LYS A 242 -0.12 60.94 31.57
N ASP A 243 -1.09 61.50 32.29
CA ASP A 243 -2.52 61.20 32.10
C ASP A 243 -2.78 59.69 32.04
N ASP A 244 -2.22 58.93 32.99
CA ASP A 244 -2.33 57.47 33.13
C ASP A 244 -1.67 56.62 32.02
N VAL A 245 -1.06 57.25 31.01
CA VAL A 245 -0.42 56.60 29.86
C VAL A 245 1.09 56.50 30.09
N LEU A 246 1.68 55.37 29.69
CA LEU A 246 3.12 55.13 29.82
C LEU A 246 3.91 55.71 28.65
N PHE A 247 4.90 56.55 28.96
CA PHE A 247 5.85 57.13 28.02
C PHE A 247 7.29 56.82 28.42
N THR A 248 8.20 57.00 27.47
CA THR A 248 9.63 57.17 27.81
C THR A 248 9.87 58.54 28.45
N LYS A 249 10.96 58.65 29.20
CA LYS A 249 11.36 59.88 29.88
C LYS A 249 11.52 61.05 28.89
N GLY A 250 11.01 62.23 29.26
CA GLY A 250 10.96 63.43 28.42
C GLY A 250 9.77 63.49 27.47
N LEU A 251 8.73 62.65 27.65
CA LEU A 251 7.55 62.52 26.78
C LEU A 251 7.89 62.32 25.30
N ASN A 252 8.95 61.58 24.97
CA ASN A 252 9.40 61.42 23.58
C ASN A 252 8.65 60.28 22.83
N LYS A 253 8.37 59.18 23.52
CA LYS A 253 7.73 57.98 22.93
C LYS A 253 6.57 57.49 23.77
N LEU A 254 5.40 57.29 23.16
CA LEU A 254 4.26 56.58 23.75
C LEU A 254 4.56 55.09 23.74
N VAL A 255 4.68 54.49 24.93
CA VAL A 255 5.04 53.08 25.12
C VAL A 255 3.80 52.22 25.24
N PHE A 256 2.81 52.62 26.05
CA PHE A 256 1.58 51.85 26.25
C PHE A 256 0.40 52.71 26.71
N TYR A 257 -0.70 52.64 25.97
CA TYR A 257 -1.99 53.26 26.29
C TYR A 257 -2.94 52.23 26.92
N PRO A 258 -3.51 52.49 28.11
CA PRO A 258 -4.37 51.53 28.80
C PRO A 258 -5.67 51.18 28.05
N TYR A 259 -6.06 49.91 28.08
CA TYR A 259 -7.21 49.38 27.34
C TYR A 259 -8.54 50.01 27.78
N ALA A 260 -8.73 50.20 29.08
CA ALA A 260 -9.97 50.70 29.67
C ALA A 260 -10.02 52.23 29.75
N LYS A 261 -8.94 52.93 29.41
CA LYS A 261 -8.89 54.40 29.47
C LYS A 261 -10.02 54.98 28.62
N ASN A 262 -10.84 55.82 29.23
CA ASN A 262 -12.10 56.30 28.67
C ASN A 262 -11.95 57.70 28.06
N VAL A 263 -11.26 57.77 26.92
CA VAL A 263 -11.12 59.01 26.12
C VAL A 263 -11.59 58.70 24.72
N ALA A 264 -12.64 59.40 24.27
CA ALA A 264 -13.22 59.23 22.94
C ALA A 264 -12.33 59.85 21.86
N ASP A 265 -12.00 61.13 22.01
CA ASP A 265 -11.15 61.86 21.06
C ASP A 265 -9.77 62.08 21.67
N TYR A 266 -8.77 61.35 21.18
CA TYR A 266 -7.43 61.38 21.73
C TYR A 266 -6.48 62.17 20.83
N LYS A 267 -5.90 63.25 21.37
CA LYS A 267 -4.78 63.95 20.75
C LYS A 267 -3.49 63.52 21.43
N VAL A 268 -2.53 63.00 20.65
CA VAL A 268 -1.21 62.64 21.19
C VAL A 268 -0.55 63.90 21.79
N PRO A 269 -0.06 63.88 23.05
CA PRO A 269 0.49 65.06 23.71
C PRO A 269 1.64 65.74 22.94
N ASP A 270 1.77 67.06 23.10
CA ASP A 270 2.88 67.82 22.51
C ASP A 270 4.24 67.28 22.98
N GLY A 271 5.22 67.23 22.06
CA GLY A 271 6.56 66.70 22.31
C GLY A 271 6.74 65.22 21.99
N VAL A 272 5.67 64.42 21.93
CA VAL A 272 5.76 62.99 21.59
C VAL A 272 6.08 62.83 20.10
N LYS A 273 7.20 62.16 19.80
CA LYS A 273 7.71 61.92 18.44
C LYS A 273 7.51 60.49 17.96
N GLU A 274 7.36 59.53 18.86
CA GLU A 274 7.27 58.11 18.50
C GLU A 274 6.10 57.38 19.18
N ILE A 275 5.46 56.45 18.47
CA ILE A 275 4.54 55.46 19.05
C ILE A 275 5.15 54.07 18.91
N ALA A 276 5.30 53.36 20.02
CA ALA A 276 5.86 52.02 20.07
C ALA A 276 4.95 50.98 19.39
N SER A 277 5.53 49.84 18.98
CA SER A 277 4.75 48.69 18.50
C SER A 277 3.80 48.19 19.59
N TYR A 278 2.54 47.98 19.24
CA TYR A 278 1.46 47.64 20.19
C TYR A 278 1.26 48.70 21.29
N GLY A 279 1.58 49.96 20.99
CA GLY A 279 1.44 51.08 21.92
C GLY A 279 -0.02 51.41 22.27
N ILE A 280 -0.97 51.24 21.34
CA ILE A 280 -2.41 51.45 21.59
C ILE A 280 -3.18 50.23 21.07
N VAL A 281 -3.66 49.38 21.97
CA VAL A 281 -4.25 48.09 21.62
C VAL A 281 -5.62 47.91 22.27
N SER A 282 -6.60 47.47 21.46
CA SER A 282 -7.93 47.00 21.88
C SER A 282 -8.73 47.96 22.77
N ASN A 283 -8.42 49.26 22.78
CA ASN A 283 -9.22 50.25 23.47
C ASN A 283 -10.63 50.30 22.85
N GLN A 284 -11.67 50.25 23.69
CA GLN A 284 -13.07 50.18 23.26
C GLN A 284 -13.82 51.52 23.41
N ASN A 285 -13.10 52.61 23.69
CA ASN A 285 -13.67 53.93 23.95
C ASN A 285 -13.30 54.96 22.88
N MET A 286 -12.08 54.88 22.33
CA MET A 286 -11.53 55.83 21.36
C MET A 286 -12.30 55.80 20.03
N THR A 287 -12.80 56.96 19.61
CA THR A 287 -13.53 57.22 18.37
C THR A 287 -12.67 57.97 17.36
N THR A 288 -11.79 58.88 17.79
CA THR A 288 -10.86 59.59 16.90
C THR A 288 -9.46 59.69 17.50
N ILE A 289 -8.44 59.76 16.65
CA ILE A 289 -7.06 60.05 17.08
C ILE A 289 -6.37 61.07 16.17
N ASP A 290 -5.81 62.12 16.80
CA ASP A 290 -4.90 63.09 16.19
C ASP A 290 -3.46 62.77 16.62
N LEU A 291 -2.63 62.36 15.66
CA LEU A 291 -1.23 61.99 15.89
C LEU A 291 -0.31 63.20 16.11
N ASN A 292 -0.81 64.43 15.97
CA ASN A 292 -0.21 65.70 16.40
C ASN A 292 1.24 65.94 15.89
N GLN A 293 2.27 65.62 16.68
CA GLN A 293 3.68 65.87 16.37
C GLN A 293 4.50 64.58 16.18
N VAL A 294 3.83 63.43 16.07
CA VAL A 294 4.48 62.13 15.89
C VAL A 294 5.17 62.08 14.53
N THR A 295 6.44 61.69 14.54
CA THR A 295 7.27 61.55 13.34
C THR A 295 7.69 60.11 13.09
N LYS A 296 7.44 59.20 14.05
CA LYS A 296 7.70 57.77 13.91
C LYS A 296 6.56 56.93 14.50
N ILE A 297 6.03 56.00 13.72
CA ILE A 297 4.93 55.11 14.09
C ILE A 297 5.39 53.70 13.74
N ASN A 298 5.66 52.89 14.77
CA ASN A 298 6.16 51.54 14.56
C ASN A 298 5.07 50.57 14.06
N ILE A 299 5.49 49.41 13.58
CA ILE A 299 4.57 48.34 13.13
C ILE A 299 3.58 48.01 14.25
N SER A 300 2.30 47.84 13.89
CA SER A 300 1.22 47.53 14.83
C SER A 300 1.09 48.53 15.99
N ALA A 301 1.39 49.81 15.78
CA ALA A 301 1.24 50.83 16.81
C ALA A 301 -0.21 50.98 17.30
N LEU A 302 -1.20 50.91 16.39
CA LEU A 302 -2.63 50.98 16.70
C LEU A 302 -3.30 49.68 16.27
N VAL A 303 -3.88 48.93 17.21
CA VAL A 303 -4.41 47.58 16.95
C VAL A 303 -5.80 47.38 17.53
N SER A 304 -6.76 46.95 16.71
CA SER A 304 -8.11 46.52 17.10
C SER A 304 -8.90 47.56 17.92
N LEU A 305 -8.79 48.82 17.51
CA LEU A 305 -9.53 49.94 18.11
C LEU A 305 -10.94 49.98 17.50
N ASN A 306 -11.84 49.17 18.05
CA ASN A 306 -13.10 48.80 17.41
C ASN A 306 -14.13 49.93 17.28
N LYS A 307 -13.94 51.08 17.94
CA LYS A 307 -14.80 52.26 17.79
C LYS A 307 -14.13 53.40 17.01
N LEU A 308 -12.86 53.24 16.65
CA LEU A 308 -12.08 54.28 15.98
C LEU A 308 -12.57 54.47 14.54
N THR A 309 -13.07 55.66 14.22
CA THR A 309 -13.58 56.01 12.89
C THR A 309 -12.56 56.78 12.05
N THR A 310 -11.69 57.57 12.68
CA THR A 310 -10.75 58.46 11.98
C THR A 310 -9.35 58.45 12.61
N ILE A 311 -8.31 58.37 11.77
CA ILE A 311 -6.90 58.59 12.13
C ILE A 311 -6.37 59.78 11.34
N LYS A 312 -5.91 60.82 12.05
CA LYS A 312 -5.32 62.01 11.44
C LYS A 312 -3.79 61.98 11.52
N LEU A 313 -3.14 61.91 10.36
CA LEU A 313 -1.69 61.93 10.19
C LEU A 313 -1.14 63.37 10.28
N PRO A 314 0.02 63.57 10.90
CA PRO A 314 0.56 64.90 11.14
C PRO A 314 1.37 65.43 9.95
N LYS A 315 1.54 66.75 9.89
CA LYS A 315 2.22 67.44 8.79
C LYS A 315 3.67 66.98 8.57
N ASP A 316 4.39 66.75 9.66
CA ASP A 316 5.83 66.49 9.63
C ASP A 316 6.18 64.98 9.58
N LEU A 317 5.19 64.07 9.51
CA LEU A 317 5.43 62.64 9.33
C LEU A 317 5.96 62.36 7.93
N LYS A 318 7.11 61.70 7.86
CA LYS A 318 7.79 61.28 6.62
C LYS A 318 7.62 59.80 6.33
N ARG A 319 7.92 59.39 5.10
CA ARG A 319 7.82 57.99 4.63
C ARG A 319 8.56 57.02 5.55
N GLU A 320 9.80 57.34 5.92
CA GLU A 320 10.64 56.56 6.83
C GLU A 320 10.12 56.50 8.28
N GLY A 321 9.22 57.41 8.63
CA GLY A 321 8.57 57.49 9.93
C GLY A 321 7.36 56.57 10.07
N LEU A 322 6.61 56.31 8.99
CA LEU A 322 5.46 55.41 9.01
C LEU A 322 5.89 53.99 8.64
N VAL A 323 6.10 53.13 9.65
CA VAL A 323 6.41 51.73 9.40
C VAL A 323 5.19 51.02 8.80
N GLU A 324 5.41 50.24 7.74
CA GLU A 324 4.34 49.46 7.10
C GLU A 324 3.65 48.52 8.12
N GLY A 325 2.32 48.42 8.07
CA GLY A 325 1.56 47.65 9.05
C GLY A 325 1.38 48.34 10.41
N ALA A 326 1.63 49.65 10.51
CA ALA A 326 1.40 50.45 11.72
C ALA A 326 -0.03 50.37 12.29
N PHE A 327 -1.04 50.14 11.44
CA PHE A 327 -2.45 50.11 11.84
C PHE A 327 -3.05 48.73 11.54
N GLU A 328 -3.77 48.15 12.51
CA GLU A 328 -4.31 46.80 12.38
C GLU A 328 -5.75 46.70 12.86
N ASN A 329 -6.62 46.10 12.03
CA ASN A 329 -7.92 45.55 12.44
C ASN A 329 -8.86 46.55 13.19
N CYS A 330 -8.77 47.85 12.92
CA CYS A 330 -9.72 48.85 13.42
C CYS A 330 -11.02 48.79 12.60
N GLN A 331 -11.94 47.91 13.00
CA GLN A 331 -13.11 47.51 12.19
C GLN A 331 -14.08 48.66 11.86
N SER A 332 -14.14 49.70 12.69
CA SER A 332 -14.99 50.88 12.48
C SER A 332 -14.29 52.03 11.73
N LEU A 333 -13.06 51.84 11.26
CA LEU A 333 -12.30 52.91 10.62
C LEU A 333 -12.87 53.25 9.24
N GLU A 334 -13.31 54.49 9.08
CA GLU A 334 -13.96 55.00 7.86
C GLU A 334 -12.98 55.75 6.96
N ALA A 335 -12.02 56.49 7.55
CA ALA A 335 -11.07 57.30 6.78
C ALA A 335 -9.74 57.54 7.50
N TYR A 336 -8.68 57.66 6.70
CA TYR A 336 -7.43 58.33 7.06
C TYR A 336 -7.50 59.80 6.60
N GLU A 337 -7.07 60.71 7.48
CA GLU A 337 -6.91 62.13 7.15
C GLU A 337 -5.43 62.50 7.21
N VAL A 338 -4.99 63.38 6.32
CA VAL A 338 -3.60 63.86 6.28
C VAL A 338 -3.61 65.36 6.51
N ALA A 339 -2.85 65.84 7.50
CA ALA A 339 -2.76 67.26 7.79
C ALA A 339 -2.17 68.06 6.62
N ASP A 340 -2.67 69.30 6.44
CA ASP A 340 -2.22 70.20 5.38
C ASP A 340 -0.70 70.40 5.39
N GLY A 341 -0.10 70.27 4.20
CA GLY A 341 1.34 70.45 4.00
C GLY A 341 2.19 69.21 4.28
N ASN A 342 1.61 68.03 4.55
CA ASN A 342 2.35 66.78 4.47
C ASN A 342 2.79 66.52 3.02
N THR A 343 4.06 66.13 2.83
CA THR A 343 4.67 65.98 1.50
C THR A 343 4.79 64.52 1.03
N ASP A 344 4.51 63.56 1.91
CA ASP A 344 4.88 62.16 1.74
C ASP A 344 3.65 61.25 1.65
N PHE A 345 2.51 61.69 2.20
CA PHE A 345 1.27 60.94 2.25
C PHE A 345 0.11 61.72 1.66
N TYR A 346 -0.85 60.99 1.11
CA TYR A 346 -2.07 61.54 0.54
C TYR A 346 -3.23 60.58 0.85
N ALA A 347 -4.37 61.11 1.28
CA ALA A 347 -5.58 60.33 1.46
C ALA A 347 -6.56 60.60 0.32
N GLU A 348 -6.98 59.55 -0.38
CA GLU A 348 -7.98 59.63 -1.45
C GLU A 348 -9.20 58.80 -1.04
N GLU A 349 -10.37 59.45 -0.95
CA GLU A 349 -11.62 58.78 -0.53
C GLU A 349 -11.46 57.99 0.79
N GLY A 350 -10.62 58.53 1.68
CA GLY A 350 -10.27 57.93 2.97
C GLY A 350 -9.16 56.88 2.94
N VAL A 351 -8.70 56.40 1.77
CA VAL A 351 -7.61 55.41 1.66
C VAL A 351 -6.25 56.11 1.69
N LEU A 352 -5.30 55.58 2.47
CA LEU A 352 -3.98 56.18 2.63
C LEU A 352 -2.99 55.67 1.57
N PHE A 353 -2.41 56.61 0.83
CA PHE A 353 -1.36 56.38 -0.16
C PHE A 353 -0.09 57.17 0.16
N SER A 354 1.02 56.83 -0.50
CA SER A 354 2.13 57.76 -0.69
C SER A 354 1.69 58.96 -1.55
N ALA A 355 2.36 60.10 -1.43
CA ALA A 355 2.03 61.32 -2.16
C ALA A 355 2.05 61.14 -3.70
N ASP A 356 2.90 60.23 -4.20
CA ASP A 356 3.00 59.84 -5.62
C ASP A 356 2.03 58.71 -6.03
N LYS A 357 1.20 58.23 -5.09
CA LYS A 357 0.25 57.10 -5.22
C LYS A 357 0.87 55.78 -5.70
N GLN A 358 2.17 55.59 -5.51
CA GLN A 358 2.88 54.36 -5.84
C GLN A 358 2.73 53.29 -4.74
N ILE A 359 2.45 53.68 -3.48
CA ILE A 359 2.28 52.78 -2.35
C ILE A 359 0.87 52.97 -1.79
N LEU A 360 0.10 51.88 -1.68
CA LEU A 360 -1.14 51.82 -0.90
C LEU A 360 -0.78 51.34 0.51
N TYR A 361 -0.82 52.25 1.48
CA TYR A 361 -0.46 51.96 2.86
C TYR A 361 -1.59 51.24 3.61
N PHE A 362 -2.79 51.85 3.65
CA PHE A 362 -3.90 51.29 4.42
C PHE A 362 -5.27 51.62 3.81
N TYR A 363 -6.12 50.60 3.79
CA TYR A 363 -7.54 50.68 3.42
C TYR A 363 -8.41 50.79 4.69
N PRO A 364 -9.37 51.74 4.78
CA PRO A 364 -10.29 51.84 5.91
C PRO A 364 -11.30 50.69 5.91
N LEU A 365 -11.42 49.97 7.03
CA LEU A 365 -12.14 48.69 7.09
C LEU A 365 -13.67 48.83 7.13
N ALA A 366 -14.19 50.00 7.52
CA ALA A 366 -15.62 50.27 7.60
C ALA A 366 -16.26 50.71 6.28
N LYS A 367 -15.45 50.99 5.25
CA LYS A 367 -15.90 51.34 3.91
C LYS A 367 -16.95 50.33 3.37
N PRO A 368 -18.10 50.79 2.81
CA PRO A 368 -19.24 49.93 2.49
C PRO A 368 -19.04 49.04 1.25
N GLU A 369 -18.05 49.34 0.42
CA GLU A 369 -17.79 48.67 -0.85
C GLU A 369 -17.47 47.18 -0.62
N THR A 370 -18.00 46.33 -1.50
CA THR A 370 -17.76 44.87 -1.48
C THR A 370 -16.69 44.43 -2.47
N SER A 371 -16.29 45.33 -3.38
CA SER A 371 -15.24 45.10 -4.36
C SER A 371 -14.33 46.32 -4.45
N TYR A 372 -13.04 46.12 -4.66
CA TYR A 372 -12.10 47.23 -4.82
C TYR A 372 -11.09 46.96 -5.94
N THR A 373 -10.95 47.94 -6.83
CA THR A 373 -9.93 47.93 -7.89
C THR A 373 -8.77 48.81 -7.45
N ILE A 374 -7.61 48.19 -7.26
CA ILE A 374 -6.40 48.92 -6.87
C ILE A 374 -6.02 49.87 -8.03
N PRO A 375 -5.71 51.16 -7.76
CA PRO A 375 -5.37 52.12 -8.81
C PRO A 375 -4.13 51.70 -9.62
N ALA A 376 -4.13 51.95 -10.93
CA ALA A 376 -3.04 51.58 -11.83
C ALA A 376 -1.71 52.31 -11.52
N THR A 377 -1.71 53.35 -10.70
CA THR A 377 -0.48 54.01 -10.22
C THR A 377 0.25 53.20 -9.15
N VAL A 378 -0.44 52.29 -8.46
CA VAL A 378 0.13 51.54 -7.32
C VAL A 378 1.11 50.49 -7.82
N LYS A 379 2.30 50.49 -7.22
CA LYS A 379 3.35 49.48 -7.38
C LYS A 379 3.48 48.56 -6.17
N THR A 380 3.16 49.05 -4.98
CA THR A 380 3.30 48.29 -3.73
C THR A 380 2.01 48.32 -2.93
N ILE A 381 1.53 47.13 -2.56
CA ILE A 381 0.50 46.94 -1.54
C ILE A 381 1.23 46.60 -0.23
N SER A 382 1.19 47.55 0.71
CA SER A 382 1.98 47.54 1.95
C SER A 382 1.58 46.43 2.92
N VAL A 383 2.45 46.13 3.91
CA VAL A 383 2.17 45.19 5.01
C VAL A 383 0.83 45.52 5.68
N LYS A 384 -0.04 44.51 5.82
CA LYS A 384 -1.36 44.58 6.51
C LYS A 384 -2.34 45.64 5.97
N SER A 385 -2.16 46.12 4.74
CA SER A 385 -2.94 47.24 4.19
C SER A 385 -4.46 47.03 4.17
N PHE A 386 -4.93 45.80 3.98
CA PHE A 386 -6.34 45.38 4.00
C PHE A 386 -6.64 44.39 5.14
N MET A 387 -5.75 44.24 6.13
CA MET A 387 -5.92 43.24 7.18
C MET A 387 -7.25 43.45 7.92
N GLY A 388 -8.13 42.45 7.85
CA GLY A 388 -9.45 42.49 8.46
C GLY A 388 -10.51 43.25 7.65
N ALA A 389 -10.29 43.57 6.37
CA ALA A 389 -11.29 44.20 5.49
C ALA A 389 -12.40 43.21 5.10
N ARG A 390 -13.25 42.86 6.07
CA ARG A 390 -14.26 41.79 5.98
C ARG A 390 -15.45 42.10 5.06
N LYS A 391 -15.60 43.35 4.62
CA LYS A 391 -16.65 43.75 3.66
C LYS A 391 -16.24 43.50 2.22
N ILE A 392 -14.93 43.52 1.93
CA ILE A 392 -14.39 43.25 0.59
C ILE A 392 -14.42 41.74 0.33
N VAL A 393 -15.12 41.35 -0.73
CA VAL A 393 -15.23 39.97 -1.22
C VAL A 393 -14.48 39.75 -2.54
N SER A 394 -14.18 40.81 -3.30
CA SER A 394 -13.38 40.71 -4.53
C SER A 394 -12.37 41.86 -4.69
N LEU A 395 -11.20 41.53 -5.23
CA LEU A 395 -10.12 42.48 -5.51
C LEU A 395 -9.62 42.35 -6.94
N VAL A 396 -9.34 43.50 -7.58
CA VAL A 396 -8.63 43.56 -8.87
C VAL A 396 -7.27 44.23 -8.66
N ILE A 397 -6.21 43.49 -8.95
CA ILE A 397 -4.80 43.90 -8.80
C ILE A 397 -4.25 44.23 -10.19
N PRO A 398 -3.89 45.50 -10.48
CA PRO A 398 -3.45 45.93 -11.79
C PRO A 398 -2.04 45.43 -12.12
N ALA A 399 -1.71 45.44 -13.41
CA ALA A 399 -0.41 44.96 -13.91
C ALA A 399 0.79 45.77 -13.38
N SER A 400 0.57 46.99 -12.88
CA SER A 400 1.58 47.85 -12.29
C SER A 400 2.08 47.41 -10.92
N VAL A 401 1.33 46.55 -10.19
CA VAL A 401 1.75 46.07 -8.87
C VAL A 401 2.95 45.13 -9.01
N GLU A 402 4.05 45.50 -8.36
CA GLU A 402 5.31 44.77 -8.30
C GLU A 402 5.45 43.96 -6.99
N TYR A 403 4.87 44.46 -5.89
CA TYR A 403 5.00 43.88 -4.55
C TYR A 403 3.67 43.84 -3.80
N ILE A 404 3.37 42.68 -3.21
CA ILE A 404 2.34 42.52 -2.18
C ILE A 404 3.03 42.02 -0.93
N ASN A 405 3.11 42.90 0.07
CA ASN A 405 3.88 42.64 1.29
C ASN A 405 3.10 41.80 2.30
N GLU A 406 3.82 41.28 3.29
CA GLU A 406 3.32 40.34 4.29
C GLU A 406 1.93 40.73 4.87
N GLN A 407 1.02 39.75 4.96
CA GLN A 407 -0.30 39.89 5.58
C GLN A 407 -1.23 40.97 4.98
N ALA A 408 -0.93 41.49 3.79
CA ALA A 408 -1.72 42.54 3.14
C ALA A 408 -3.24 42.27 3.17
N PHE A 409 -3.68 41.04 2.90
CA PHE A 409 -5.10 40.66 2.85
C PHE A 409 -5.52 39.71 3.97
N ARG A 410 -4.75 39.63 5.06
CA ARG A 410 -5.03 38.71 6.17
C ARG A 410 -6.44 38.92 6.74
N GLN A 411 -7.15 37.83 7.06
CA GLN A 411 -8.48 37.85 7.69
C GLN A 411 -9.56 38.63 6.90
N THR A 412 -9.44 38.70 5.58
CA THR A 412 -10.48 39.23 4.70
C THR A 412 -11.51 38.16 4.31
N ASN A 413 -12.66 38.59 3.80
CA ASN A 413 -13.71 37.70 3.28
C ASN A 413 -13.60 37.51 1.76
N LEU A 414 -12.39 37.63 1.21
CA LEU A 414 -12.15 37.47 -0.23
C LEU A 414 -12.65 36.10 -0.70
N GLU A 415 -13.51 36.13 -1.70
CA GLU A 415 -13.96 34.97 -2.47
C GLU A 415 -13.14 34.85 -3.76
N THR A 416 -12.76 35.99 -4.36
CA THR A 416 -11.95 36.06 -5.59
C THR A 416 -10.87 37.15 -5.53
N VAL A 417 -9.74 36.89 -6.20
CA VAL A 417 -8.67 37.86 -6.43
C VAL A 417 -8.23 37.74 -7.88
N THR A 418 -8.32 38.85 -8.62
CA THR A 418 -7.97 38.91 -10.04
C THR A 418 -6.68 39.70 -10.22
N PHE A 419 -5.63 39.03 -10.69
CA PHE A 419 -4.42 39.70 -11.19
C PHE A 419 -4.63 39.99 -12.68
N LEU A 420 -4.53 41.26 -13.09
CA LEU A 420 -4.61 41.61 -14.51
C LEU A 420 -3.42 41.02 -15.29
N GLU A 421 -3.67 40.69 -16.56
CA GLU A 421 -2.66 40.10 -17.44
C GLU A 421 -1.40 40.99 -17.57
N GLN A 422 -0.27 40.36 -17.93
CA GLN A 422 1.04 41.03 -18.03
C GLN A 422 1.49 41.68 -16.72
N SER A 423 1.19 41.03 -15.60
CA SER A 423 1.57 41.50 -14.26
C SER A 423 3.08 41.71 -14.13
N ASN A 424 3.49 42.84 -13.55
CA ASN A 424 4.88 43.13 -13.16
C ASN A 424 5.23 42.58 -11.76
N MET A 425 4.42 41.67 -11.22
CA MET A 425 4.62 41.09 -9.88
C MET A 425 5.99 40.43 -9.75
N LYS A 426 6.83 40.97 -8.88
CA LYS A 426 8.13 40.40 -8.54
C LYS A 426 8.01 39.43 -7.38
N LYS A 427 7.11 39.72 -6.42
CA LYS A 427 6.99 38.96 -5.18
C LYS A 427 5.60 39.04 -4.57
N ILE A 428 5.09 37.89 -4.15
CA ILE A 428 4.00 37.76 -3.19
C ILE A 428 4.64 37.27 -1.90
N ASP A 429 4.61 38.08 -0.85
CA ASP A 429 5.20 37.72 0.44
C ASP A 429 4.45 36.57 1.14
N ASN A 430 5.08 36.05 2.20
CA ASN A 430 4.44 35.08 3.06
C ASN A 430 3.19 35.68 3.74
N TYR A 431 2.22 34.83 4.05
CA TYR A 431 1.02 35.15 4.81
C TYR A 431 0.09 36.21 4.19
N VAL A 432 0.28 36.59 2.92
CA VAL A 432 -0.53 37.61 2.22
C VAL A 432 -2.03 37.33 2.32
N PHE A 433 -2.47 36.07 2.15
CA PHE A 433 -3.86 35.65 2.24
C PHE A 433 -4.16 34.86 3.53
N TRP A 434 -3.37 35.06 4.59
CA TRP A 434 -3.55 34.28 5.82
C TRP A 434 -4.97 34.45 6.40
N GLU A 435 -5.67 33.34 6.65
CA GLU A 435 -7.05 33.31 7.15
C GLU A 435 -8.09 33.94 6.21
N CYS A 436 -7.83 34.01 4.90
CA CYS A 436 -8.86 34.28 3.89
C CYS A 436 -9.78 33.06 3.73
N HIS A 437 -10.65 32.83 4.73
CA HIS A 437 -11.41 31.58 4.85
C HIS A 437 -12.41 31.33 3.73
N LYS A 438 -12.81 32.36 2.98
CA LYS A 438 -13.78 32.25 1.88
C LYS A 438 -13.17 32.10 0.49
N LEU A 439 -11.84 32.19 0.38
CA LEU A 439 -11.15 32.11 -0.89
C LEU A 439 -11.23 30.67 -1.41
N ARG A 440 -11.77 30.48 -2.63
CA ARG A 440 -12.00 29.14 -3.20
C ARG A 440 -11.02 28.79 -4.32
N GLU A 441 -10.67 29.77 -5.14
CA GLU A 441 -9.80 29.59 -6.29
C GLU A 441 -8.92 30.84 -6.47
N VAL A 442 -7.66 30.64 -6.82
CA VAL A 442 -6.74 31.73 -7.17
C VAL A 442 -5.91 31.34 -8.38
N THR A 443 -5.88 32.22 -9.38
CA THR A 443 -4.88 32.18 -10.45
C THR A 443 -3.74 33.11 -10.10
N LEU A 444 -2.53 32.55 -9.97
CA LEU A 444 -1.33 33.30 -9.62
C LEU A 444 -0.88 34.20 -10.78
N PRO A 445 -0.20 35.33 -10.51
CA PRO A 445 0.42 36.12 -11.58
C PRO A 445 1.56 35.34 -12.25
N SER A 446 1.71 35.48 -13.57
CA SER A 446 2.70 34.71 -14.34
C SER A 446 4.17 35.12 -14.10
N SER A 447 4.42 36.28 -13.50
CA SER A 447 5.75 36.87 -13.34
C SER A 447 6.49 36.47 -12.06
N ILE A 448 5.83 35.89 -11.06
CA ILE A 448 6.48 35.50 -9.81
C ILE A 448 7.43 34.32 -10.02
N THR A 449 8.54 34.32 -9.31
CA THR A 449 9.56 33.26 -9.38
C THR A 449 9.48 32.24 -8.26
N ALA A 450 8.72 32.52 -7.20
CA ALA A 450 8.55 31.60 -6.08
C ALA A 450 7.16 31.71 -5.45
N ILE A 451 6.67 30.60 -4.88
CA ILE A 451 5.47 30.57 -4.03
C ILE A 451 5.89 30.20 -2.61
N GLY A 452 5.67 31.14 -1.68
CA GLY A 452 5.87 30.96 -0.25
C GLY A 452 4.60 30.56 0.51
N LYS A 453 4.57 30.81 1.82
CA LYS A 453 3.46 30.51 2.75
C LYS A 453 2.30 31.51 2.59
N ALA A 454 1.85 31.77 1.37
CA ALA A 454 0.87 32.84 1.07
C ALA A 454 -0.56 32.50 1.55
N PHE A 455 -0.96 31.22 1.54
CA PHE A 455 -2.35 30.76 1.71
C PHE A 455 -2.62 30.06 3.05
N VAL A 456 -1.87 30.39 4.09
CA VAL A 456 -2.03 29.73 5.39
C VAL A 456 -3.47 29.85 5.90
N ASN A 457 -4.06 28.72 6.34
CA ASN A 457 -5.41 28.70 6.92
C ASN A 457 -6.54 29.20 5.98
N CYS A 458 -6.33 29.14 4.65
CA CYS A 458 -7.38 29.36 3.65
C CYS A 458 -8.27 28.11 3.52
N LYS A 459 -9.11 27.86 4.53
CA LYS A 459 -9.84 26.60 4.70
C LYS A 459 -10.75 26.19 3.55
N MET A 460 -11.23 27.12 2.72
CA MET A 460 -12.12 26.82 1.58
C MET A 460 -11.40 26.82 0.23
N LEU A 461 -10.06 27.00 0.21
CA LEU A 461 -9.30 27.02 -1.03
C LEU A 461 -9.23 25.61 -1.61
N GLU A 462 -9.82 25.43 -2.79
CA GLU A 462 -9.90 24.14 -3.48
C GLU A 462 -8.89 24.04 -4.61
N THR A 463 -8.60 25.16 -5.28
CA THR A 463 -7.79 25.20 -6.50
C THR A 463 -6.80 26.37 -6.50
N ILE A 464 -5.56 26.08 -6.89
CA ILE A 464 -4.56 27.10 -7.24
C ILE A 464 -4.14 26.87 -8.69
N ASN A 465 -4.23 27.91 -9.52
CA ASN A 465 -3.80 27.84 -10.92
C ASN A 465 -2.48 28.61 -11.12
N VAL A 466 -1.51 27.94 -11.71
CA VAL A 466 -0.27 28.52 -12.25
C VAL A 466 -0.52 28.79 -13.74
N PRO A 467 -0.50 30.05 -14.20
CA PRO A 467 -0.84 30.40 -15.58
C PRO A 467 0.20 29.92 -16.59
N ASN A 468 -0.19 29.81 -17.86
CA ASN A 468 0.74 29.53 -18.95
C ASN A 468 1.84 30.60 -19.06
N GLY A 469 3.08 30.19 -19.31
CA GLY A 469 4.24 31.07 -19.40
C GLY A 469 4.75 31.54 -18.04
N SER A 470 4.38 30.85 -16.95
CA SER A 470 4.79 31.22 -15.60
C SER A 470 6.31 31.16 -15.42
N LYS A 471 6.85 32.20 -14.76
CA LYS A 471 8.25 32.33 -14.34
C LYS A 471 8.55 31.66 -13.01
N LEU A 472 7.59 30.91 -12.45
CA LEU A 472 7.74 30.20 -11.20
C LEU A 472 8.91 29.21 -11.30
N GLN A 473 9.89 29.34 -10.42
CA GLN A 473 11.06 28.46 -10.33
C GLN A 473 11.06 27.60 -9.07
N THR A 474 10.40 28.05 -8.00
CA THR A 474 10.44 27.35 -6.70
C THR A 474 9.10 27.36 -5.99
N ILE A 475 8.66 26.20 -5.51
CA ILE A 475 7.66 26.11 -4.45
C ILE A 475 8.43 25.94 -3.14
N GLU A 476 8.34 26.94 -2.28
CA GLU A 476 9.17 27.05 -1.08
C GLU A 476 8.76 26.05 0.01
N GLU A 477 9.62 25.91 1.02
CA GLU A 477 9.37 25.05 2.18
C GLU A 477 8.05 25.44 2.86
N ASP A 478 7.22 24.43 3.17
CA ASP A 478 5.89 24.58 3.77
C ASP A 478 4.90 25.50 3.01
N ALA A 479 5.09 25.74 1.71
CA ALA A 479 4.24 26.67 0.95
C ALA A 479 2.74 26.40 1.14
N PHE A 480 2.35 25.12 1.20
CA PHE A 480 0.96 24.67 1.34
C PHE A 480 0.69 23.80 2.59
N SER A 481 1.67 23.57 3.47
CA SER A 481 1.55 22.57 4.56
C SER A 481 0.64 22.95 5.75
N LYS A 482 -0.04 24.11 5.71
CA LYS A 482 -0.78 24.66 6.87
C LYS A 482 -2.26 24.91 6.60
N LYS A 483 -3.10 23.97 7.07
CA LYS A 483 -4.57 24.11 7.14
C LYS A 483 -5.21 24.51 5.81
N LEU A 484 -4.74 23.87 4.74
CA LEU A 484 -5.35 23.88 3.41
C LEU A 484 -6.16 22.60 3.21
N ASP A 485 -7.05 22.34 4.17
CA ASP A 485 -7.72 21.04 4.30
C ASP A 485 -8.60 20.69 3.09
N ASN A 486 -9.01 21.68 2.29
CA ASN A 486 -9.82 21.48 1.09
C ASN A 486 -9.06 21.64 -0.23
N LEU A 487 -7.75 21.88 -0.20
CA LEU A 487 -6.98 22.02 -1.44
C LEU A 487 -6.93 20.66 -2.16
N LYS A 488 -7.48 20.62 -3.37
CA LYS A 488 -7.56 19.41 -4.20
C LYS A 488 -6.53 19.44 -5.31
N HIS A 489 -6.29 20.61 -5.90
CA HIS A 489 -5.50 20.73 -7.12
C HIS A 489 -4.58 21.96 -7.11
N VAL A 490 -3.36 21.76 -7.61
CA VAL A 490 -2.48 22.84 -8.10
C VAL A 490 -2.24 22.60 -9.59
N ASN A 491 -2.87 23.42 -10.42
CA ASN A 491 -2.94 23.23 -11.86
C ASN A 491 -1.89 24.07 -12.58
N PHE A 492 -1.13 23.46 -13.48
CA PHE A 492 -0.27 24.18 -14.43
C PHE A 492 -1.02 24.33 -15.75
N LEU A 493 -1.47 25.54 -16.07
CA LEU A 493 -2.30 25.83 -17.25
C LEU A 493 -1.50 25.92 -18.57
N GLY A 494 -0.22 25.55 -18.54
CA GLY A 494 0.68 25.60 -19.69
C GLY A 494 2.15 25.51 -19.27
N SER A 495 3.03 26.17 -20.02
CA SER A 495 4.48 26.18 -19.75
C SER A 495 4.81 26.84 -18.40
N CYS A 496 5.76 26.26 -17.68
CA CYS A 496 6.20 26.71 -16.36
C CYS A 496 7.71 26.46 -16.20
N GLU A 497 8.44 27.37 -15.56
CA GLU A 497 9.89 27.28 -15.31
C GLU A 497 10.24 26.57 -13.98
N LEU A 498 9.31 25.82 -13.39
CA LEU A 498 9.45 25.26 -12.03
C LEU A 498 10.61 24.26 -11.95
N LYS A 499 11.61 24.55 -11.11
CA LYS A 499 12.81 23.71 -10.94
C LYS A 499 12.77 22.85 -9.69
N THR A 500 12.23 23.38 -8.59
CA THR A 500 12.34 22.76 -7.27
C THR A 500 11.03 22.81 -6.51
N ILE A 501 10.65 21.67 -5.95
CA ILE A 501 9.60 21.55 -4.93
C ILE A 501 10.31 21.24 -3.61
N LYS A 502 10.36 22.22 -2.71
CA LYS A 502 11.14 22.14 -1.49
C LYS A 502 10.49 21.27 -0.42
N LYS A 503 11.25 21.04 0.65
CA LYS A 503 10.85 20.30 1.85
C LYS A 503 9.42 20.64 2.30
N ASN A 504 8.61 19.61 2.57
CA ASN A 504 7.24 19.74 3.09
C ASN A 504 6.28 20.63 2.26
N ALA A 505 6.59 21.01 1.02
CA ALA A 505 5.82 22.00 0.27
C ALA A 505 4.30 21.71 0.22
N PHE A 506 3.92 20.44 0.07
CA PHE A 506 2.56 19.92 0.01
C PHE A 506 2.24 18.93 1.15
N ALA A 507 3.02 18.91 2.24
CA ALA A 507 2.83 17.91 3.28
C ALA A 507 1.45 18.03 3.97
N ASN A 508 0.86 16.88 4.32
CA ASN A 508 -0.36 16.69 5.09
C ASN A 508 -1.61 17.37 4.49
N LEU A 509 -1.76 17.33 3.16
CA LEU A 509 -2.99 17.80 2.50
C LEU A 509 -4.00 16.65 2.36
N PRO A 510 -5.08 16.62 3.18
CA PRO A 510 -5.95 15.44 3.30
C PRO A 510 -6.87 15.23 2.10
N ASN A 511 -7.06 16.25 1.25
CA ASN A 511 -7.93 16.22 0.08
C ASN A 511 -7.18 16.44 -1.24
N PHE A 512 -5.85 16.40 -1.24
CA PHE A 512 -5.06 16.58 -2.46
C PHE A 512 -5.09 15.31 -3.31
N GLU A 513 -5.55 15.42 -4.57
CA GLU A 513 -5.94 14.24 -5.37
C GLU A 513 -4.92 13.85 -6.45
N SER A 514 -4.34 14.84 -7.12
CA SER A 514 -3.41 14.65 -8.23
C SER A 514 -2.40 15.78 -8.34
N PHE A 515 -1.24 15.48 -8.92
CA PHE A 515 -0.22 16.48 -9.23
C PHE A 515 0.49 16.17 -10.54
N ILE A 516 0.57 17.18 -11.42
CA ILE A 516 1.35 17.10 -12.66
C ILE A 516 2.68 17.81 -12.41
N VAL A 517 3.77 17.07 -12.52
CA VAL A 517 5.13 17.57 -12.38
C VAL A 517 5.58 18.14 -13.73
N PRO A 518 5.82 19.46 -13.86
CA PRO A 518 6.28 20.07 -15.10
C PRO A 518 7.65 19.54 -15.54
N LYS A 519 7.91 19.58 -16.84
CA LYS A 519 9.17 19.11 -17.46
C LYS A 519 10.43 19.61 -16.75
N THR A 520 10.44 20.88 -16.36
CA THR A 520 11.60 21.61 -15.84
C THR A 520 11.96 21.26 -14.39
N VAL A 521 11.16 20.45 -13.71
CA VAL A 521 11.42 20.06 -12.32
C VAL A 521 12.63 19.14 -12.28
N THR A 522 13.64 19.54 -11.49
CA THR A 522 14.90 18.80 -11.30
C THR A 522 14.97 18.10 -9.95
N SER A 523 14.21 18.59 -8.96
CA SER A 523 14.23 18.08 -7.58
C SER A 523 12.87 18.15 -6.89
N ILE A 524 12.50 17.05 -6.22
CA ILE A 524 11.42 16.95 -5.23
C ILE A 524 12.08 16.55 -3.91
N GLU A 525 12.09 17.47 -2.96
CA GLU A 525 12.87 17.34 -1.72
C GLU A 525 12.13 16.57 -0.61
N LEU A 526 12.79 16.48 0.56
CA LEU A 526 12.35 15.77 1.76
C LEU A 526 10.86 16.01 2.07
N ASN A 527 10.09 14.94 2.17
CA ASN A 527 8.69 14.97 2.60
C ASN A 527 7.76 15.90 1.79
N ALA A 528 8.13 16.26 0.55
CA ALA A 528 7.39 17.25 -0.24
C ALA A 528 5.87 17.00 -0.32
N PHE A 529 5.42 15.74 -0.44
CA PHE A 529 4.01 15.33 -0.49
C PHE A 529 3.62 14.39 0.66
N ASN A 530 4.43 14.31 1.74
CA ASN A 530 4.19 13.36 2.82
C ASN A 530 2.79 13.57 3.44
N GLY A 531 2.02 12.50 3.61
CA GLY A 531 0.72 12.55 4.28
C GLY A 531 -0.46 12.90 3.38
N CYS A 532 -0.23 13.06 2.07
CA CYS A 532 -1.30 13.27 1.08
C CYS A 532 -2.04 11.95 0.76
N GLY A 533 -2.81 11.44 1.71
CA GLY A 533 -3.45 10.11 1.61
C GLY A 533 -4.48 9.94 0.48
N LYS A 534 -4.95 11.03 -0.14
CA LYS A 534 -5.83 11.00 -1.34
C LYS A 534 -5.08 11.22 -2.65
N LEU A 535 -3.77 11.48 -2.63
CA LEU A 535 -2.96 11.69 -3.82
C LEU A 535 -2.83 10.38 -4.58
N ALA A 536 -3.72 10.14 -5.52
CA ALA A 536 -3.85 8.87 -6.24
C ALA A 536 -2.89 8.78 -7.42
N THR A 537 -2.60 9.92 -8.06
CA THR A 537 -1.72 10.00 -9.23
C THR A 537 -0.73 11.15 -9.12
N VAL A 538 0.51 10.88 -9.50
CA VAL A 538 1.54 11.89 -9.79
C VAL A 538 2.02 11.61 -11.19
N GLU A 539 1.75 12.54 -12.10
CA GLU A 539 2.12 12.42 -13.50
C GLU A 539 3.34 13.30 -13.77
N PHE A 540 4.34 12.74 -14.44
CA PHE A 540 5.51 13.47 -14.87
C PHE A 540 5.44 13.70 -16.36
N ASP A 541 5.91 14.86 -16.81
CA ASP A 541 6.21 15.04 -18.24
C ASP A 541 7.13 13.89 -18.71
N PRO A 542 6.88 13.28 -19.88
CA PRO A 542 7.72 12.19 -20.41
C PRO A 542 9.22 12.55 -20.54
N ASN A 543 9.52 13.86 -20.64
CA ASN A 543 10.87 14.40 -20.74
C ASN A 543 11.27 15.17 -19.47
N ALA A 544 10.70 14.86 -18.30
CA ALA A 544 11.02 15.53 -17.05
C ALA A 544 12.53 15.47 -16.73
N ASP A 545 13.10 16.58 -16.27
CA ASP A 545 14.52 16.74 -15.96
C ASP A 545 14.89 16.22 -14.56
N ILE A 546 13.93 15.63 -13.84
CA ILE A 546 14.09 15.17 -12.46
C ILE A 546 15.11 14.03 -12.36
N GLN A 547 16.05 14.16 -11.42
CA GLN A 547 17.12 13.17 -11.21
C GLN A 547 16.93 12.36 -9.93
N THR A 548 16.30 12.95 -8.92
CA THR A 548 16.14 12.34 -7.59
C THR A 548 14.71 12.48 -7.11
N ILE A 549 14.15 11.37 -6.60
CA ILE A 549 12.97 11.38 -5.73
C ILE A 549 13.47 11.38 -4.29
N GLY A 550 13.29 12.50 -3.60
CA GLY A 550 13.86 12.74 -2.28
C GLY A 550 13.27 11.85 -1.17
N ALA A 551 13.99 11.77 -0.06
CA ALA A 551 13.59 10.96 1.09
C ALA A 551 12.17 11.33 1.58
N GLY A 552 11.32 10.32 1.81
CA GLY A 552 9.95 10.54 2.26
C GLY A 552 9.05 11.35 1.31
N ALA A 553 9.49 11.68 0.08
CA ALA A 553 8.82 12.61 -0.81
C ALA A 553 7.33 12.30 -1.02
N PHE A 554 6.98 11.02 -1.15
CA PHE A 554 5.62 10.51 -1.30
C PHE A 554 5.21 9.57 -0.15
N SER A 555 5.83 9.69 1.03
CA SER A 555 5.46 8.86 2.19
C SER A 555 3.98 9.08 2.57
N ASN A 556 3.26 8.02 2.90
CA ASN A 556 1.84 8.06 3.28
C ASN A 556 0.91 8.62 2.18
N CYS A 557 1.29 8.53 0.90
CA CYS A 557 0.43 8.93 -0.22
C CYS A 557 -0.53 7.81 -0.66
N GLY A 558 -1.63 8.21 -1.30
CA GLY A 558 -2.64 7.31 -1.87
C GLY A 558 -2.31 6.73 -3.24
N LEU A 559 -1.04 6.71 -3.64
CA LEU A 559 -0.60 6.34 -5.00
C LEU A 559 -0.95 4.88 -5.30
N GLN A 560 -1.58 4.61 -6.45
CA GLN A 560 -1.95 3.23 -6.84
C GLN A 560 -0.88 2.53 -7.67
N ASN A 561 -0.27 3.28 -8.60
CA ASN A 561 0.81 2.84 -9.47
C ASN A 561 1.82 3.98 -9.60
N PHE A 562 3.08 3.65 -9.79
CA PHE A 562 4.12 4.66 -10.00
C PHE A 562 5.07 4.25 -11.12
N THR A 563 5.16 5.08 -12.16
CA THR A 563 6.18 4.92 -13.21
C THR A 563 7.28 5.94 -12.95
N VAL A 564 8.49 5.43 -12.68
CA VAL A 564 9.67 6.25 -12.46
C VAL A 564 10.02 6.98 -13.76
N PRO A 565 10.13 8.33 -13.74
CA PRO A 565 10.47 9.10 -14.93
C PRO A 565 11.83 8.70 -15.51
N SER A 566 11.98 8.89 -16.83
CA SER A 566 13.10 8.38 -17.62
C SER A 566 14.47 8.91 -17.19
N ASN A 567 14.54 10.09 -16.57
CA ASN A 567 15.79 10.71 -16.12
C ASN A 567 16.10 10.52 -14.62
N VAL A 568 15.20 9.88 -13.85
CA VAL A 568 15.44 9.63 -12.42
C VAL A 568 16.54 8.59 -12.26
N GLN A 569 17.60 8.99 -11.58
CA GLN A 569 18.76 8.17 -11.23
C GLN A 569 18.62 7.57 -9.83
N THR A 570 18.06 8.33 -8.88
CA THR A 570 18.02 7.95 -7.46
C THR A 570 16.60 7.99 -6.89
N ILE A 571 16.22 6.93 -6.19
CA ILE A 571 15.06 6.87 -5.29
C ILE A 571 15.58 6.75 -3.87
N GLU A 572 15.41 7.80 -3.07
CA GLU A 572 15.97 7.87 -1.73
C GLU A 572 15.17 7.06 -0.71
N ARG A 573 15.70 7.02 0.52
CA ARG A 573 15.14 6.35 1.68
C ARG A 573 13.67 6.73 1.91
N GLU A 574 12.81 5.72 2.05
CA GLU A 574 11.39 5.90 2.41
C GLU A 574 10.59 6.78 1.44
N ALA A 575 11.07 7.00 0.21
CA ALA A 575 10.40 7.84 -0.79
C ALA A 575 8.91 7.51 -0.96
N PHE A 576 8.52 6.24 -0.80
CA PHE A 576 7.14 5.75 -0.88
C PHE A 576 6.70 5.01 0.38
N ASN A 577 7.29 5.30 1.55
CA ASN A 577 6.96 4.59 2.78
C ASN A 577 5.45 4.66 3.09
N ASN A 578 4.86 3.53 3.49
CA ASN A 578 3.45 3.42 3.86
C ASN A 578 2.46 3.89 2.77
N CYS A 579 2.83 3.78 1.48
CA CYS A 579 1.89 3.93 0.38
C CYS A 579 1.02 2.67 0.25
N GLN A 580 0.01 2.56 1.13
CA GLN A 580 -0.83 1.35 1.25
C GLN A 580 -1.64 1.03 -0.02
N ALA A 581 -1.88 2.00 -0.89
CA ALA A 581 -2.59 1.78 -2.16
C ALA A 581 -1.67 1.33 -3.31
N LEU A 582 -0.34 1.40 -3.13
CA LEU A 582 0.63 1.20 -4.21
C LEU A 582 0.77 -0.28 -4.53
N THR A 583 0.48 -0.64 -5.78
CA THR A 583 0.48 -2.03 -6.26
C THR A 583 1.62 -2.33 -7.22
N VAL A 584 2.02 -1.37 -8.05
CA VAL A 584 3.09 -1.56 -9.05
C VAL A 584 4.00 -0.35 -9.11
N VAL A 585 5.31 -0.60 -9.19
CA VAL A 585 6.33 0.39 -9.50
C VAL A 585 7.09 -0.04 -10.76
N ASN A 586 7.20 0.86 -11.75
CA ASN A 586 7.98 0.62 -12.97
C ASN A 586 9.25 1.48 -12.97
N VAL A 587 10.39 0.83 -12.85
CA VAL A 587 11.72 1.43 -12.80
C VAL A 587 12.28 1.62 -14.21
N SER A 588 12.77 2.82 -14.50
CA SER A 588 13.29 3.19 -15.82
C SER A 588 14.70 2.63 -16.07
N GLU A 589 15.20 2.77 -17.30
CA GLU A 589 16.56 2.32 -17.65
C GLU A 589 17.68 3.11 -16.97
N LYS A 590 17.42 4.36 -16.53
CA LYS A 590 18.45 5.25 -15.95
C LYS A 590 18.48 5.25 -14.42
N THR A 591 17.52 4.59 -13.76
CA THR A 591 17.50 4.48 -12.30
C THR A 591 18.56 3.47 -11.84
N THR A 592 19.62 3.97 -11.22
CA THR A 592 20.81 3.20 -10.82
C THR A 592 20.95 3.06 -9.30
N SER A 593 20.17 3.82 -8.53
CA SER A 593 20.19 3.75 -7.07
C SER A 593 18.77 3.77 -6.50
N ILE A 594 18.39 2.69 -5.84
CA ILE A 594 17.13 2.57 -5.10
C ILE A 594 17.48 2.21 -3.67
N SER A 595 17.07 3.05 -2.71
CA SER A 595 17.19 2.72 -1.30
C SER A 595 16.42 1.43 -1.00
N PRO A 596 17.01 0.46 -0.26
CA PRO A 596 16.31 -0.75 0.16
C PRO A 596 15.05 -0.46 1.01
N GLU A 597 14.96 0.74 1.59
CA GLU A 597 13.82 1.19 2.41
C GLU A 597 12.80 2.04 1.61
N ALA A 598 12.98 2.21 0.29
CA ALA A 598 12.15 3.11 -0.53
C ALA A 598 10.65 2.77 -0.49
N PHE A 599 10.31 1.48 -0.43
CA PHE A 599 8.94 0.95 -0.47
C PHE A 599 8.51 0.28 0.85
N LYS A 600 9.15 0.68 1.95
CA LYS A 600 8.86 0.16 3.28
C LYS A 600 7.36 0.28 3.61
N SER A 601 6.77 -0.76 4.19
CA SER A 601 5.36 -0.80 4.58
C SER A 601 4.32 -0.67 3.45
N CYS A 602 4.70 -0.82 2.18
CA CYS A 602 3.74 -0.86 1.05
C CYS A 602 3.09 -2.24 0.94
N SER A 603 2.12 -2.56 1.81
CA SER A 603 1.56 -3.91 1.96
C SER A 603 0.93 -4.50 0.70
N ASN A 604 0.40 -3.66 -0.21
CA ASN A 604 -0.25 -4.08 -1.45
C ASN A 604 0.68 -4.06 -2.67
N LEU A 605 1.98 -3.74 -2.52
CA LEU A 605 2.92 -3.71 -3.63
C LEU A 605 3.20 -5.13 -4.09
N THR A 606 2.78 -5.49 -5.30
CA THR A 606 2.92 -6.83 -5.88
C THR A 606 4.03 -6.92 -6.92
N ALA A 607 4.49 -5.79 -7.47
CA ALA A 607 5.58 -5.79 -8.45
C ALA A 607 6.42 -4.51 -8.46
N ILE A 608 7.74 -4.70 -8.51
CA ILE A 608 8.72 -3.69 -8.89
C ILE A 608 9.32 -4.16 -10.22
N ASN A 609 8.80 -3.64 -11.32
CA ASN A 609 9.25 -3.96 -12.66
C ASN A 609 10.46 -3.09 -13.02
N VAL A 610 11.39 -3.63 -13.80
CA VAL A 610 12.59 -2.92 -14.21
C VAL A 610 12.73 -3.02 -15.73
N SER A 611 13.04 -1.90 -16.39
CA SER A 611 13.40 -1.91 -17.81
C SER A 611 14.51 -2.93 -18.09
N LYS A 612 14.34 -3.79 -19.11
CA LYS A 612 15.36 -4.80 -19.48
C LYS A 612 16.71 -4.16 -19.89
N LYS A 613 16.71 -2.87 -20.26
CA LYS A 613 17.90 -2.06 -20.58
C LYS A 613 18.61 -1.46 -19.35
N ASN A 614 18.02 -1.53 -18.16
CA ASN A 614 18.65 -1.06 -16.92
C ASN A 614 19.97 -1.81 -16.66
N THR A 615 21.01 -1.11 -16.19
CA THR A 615 22.35 -1.68 -15.99
C THR A 615 22.60 -2.23 -14.59
N GLU A 616 21.83 -1.81 -13.59
CA GLU A 616 22.07 -2.12 -12.17
C GLU A 616 21.09 -3.15 -11.61
N TYR A 617 19.85 -3.09 -12.07
CA TYR A 617 18.75 -3.89 -11.56
C TYR A 617 18.14 -4.77 -12.64
N SER A 618 17.47 -5.83 -12.19
CA SER A 618 16.57 -6.63 -13.00
C SER A 618 15.30 -6.94 -12.22
N SER A 619 14.28 -7.41 -12.92
CA SER A 619 13.04 -7.87 -12.30
C SER A 619 12.55 -9.15 -12.95
N VAL A 620 12.09 -10.08 -12.11
CA VAL A 620 11.45 -11.34 -12.48
C VAL A 620 10.29 -11.55 -11.52
N ASP A 621 9.11 -11.92 -12.01
CA ASP A 621 7.88 -12.04 -11.20
C ASP A 621 7.61 -10.82 -10.29
N GLY A 622 8.08 -9.62 -10.66
CA GLY A 622 7.95 -8.39 -9.87
C GLY A 622 8.96 -8.23 -8.71
N TYR A 623 9.88 -9.17 -8.50
CA TYR A 623 10.98 -9.03 -7.53
C TYR A 623 12.03 -8.04 -8.04
N LEU A 624 12.51 -7.13 -7.19
CA LEU A 624 13.67 -6.30 -7.54
C LEU A 624 14.95 -7.08 -7.22
N LEU A 625 15.76 -7.35 -8.23
CA LEU A 625 17.02 -8.08 -8.14
C LEU A 625 18.20 -7.23 -8.59
N SER A 626 19.43 -7.64 -8.25
CA SER A 626 20.64 -7.18 -8.96
C SER A 626 20.57 -7.53 -10.46
N LYS A 627 21.35 -6.83 -11.29
CA LYS A 627 21.36 -7.07 -12.74
C LYS A 627 21.64 -8.52 -13.13
N ASP A 628 22.56 -9.18 -12.42
CA ASP A 628 22.93 -10.58 -12.58
C ASP A 628 21.89 -11.58 -12.05
N LYS A 629 20.81 -11.11 -11.41
CA LYS A 629 19.76 -11.92 -10.75
C LYS A 629 20.30 -12.80 -9.61
N GLU A 630 21.45 -12.48 -9.03
CA GLU A 630 22.06 -13.25 -7.93
C GLU A 630 21.66 -12.73 -6.53
N THR A 631 21.25 -11.46 -6.40
CA THR A 631 20.85 -10.87 -5.12
C THR A 631 19.42 -10.36 -5.16
N LEU A 632 18.58 -10.81 -4.23
CA LEU A 632 17.27 -10.19 -3.97
C LEU A 632 17.48 -8.83 -3.30
N LYS A 633 17.09 -7.73 -3.97
CA LYS A 633 17.23 -6.37 -3.45
C LYS A 633 16.01 -5.94 -2.66
N ILE A 634 14.81 -6.12 -3.22
CA ILE A 634 13.54 -5.79 -2.55
C ILE A 634 12.48 -6.83 -2.95
N PHE A 635 11.84 -7.41 -1.95
CA PHE A 635 10.64 -8.21 -2.07
C PHE A 635 9.40 -7.30 -2.01
N PRO A 636 8.51 -7.34 -3.00
CA PRO A 636 7.24 -6.60 -2.97
C PRO A 636 6.27 -7.24 -1.96
N PRO A 637 5.90 -6.58 -0.84
CA PRO A 637 5.18 -7.21 0.27
C PRO A 637 3.85 -7.89 -0.09
N GLY A 638 3.13 -7.35 -1.07
CA GLY A 638 1.87 -7.90 -1.57
C GLY A 638 2.01 -9.23 -2.33
N LYS A 639 3.24 -9.71 -2.55
CA LYS A 639 3.49 -11.08 -3.06
C LYS A 639 3.52 -12.15 -1.97
N ALA A 640 3.48 -11.78 -0.69
CA ALA A 640 3.39 -12.76 0.39
C ALA A 640 2.15 -13.64 0.19
N ASN A 641 2.32 -14.95 0.30
CA ASN A 641 1.27 -15.92 0.01
C ASN A 641 1.14 -16.93 1.17
N GLU A 642 -0.09 -17.33 1.49
CA GLU A 642 -0.36 -18.24 2.61
C GLU A 642 0.11 -19.68 2.36
N HIS A 643 0.06 -20.16 1.11
CA HIS A 643 0.56 -21.48 0.71
C HIS A 643 2.08 -21.52 0.67
N PHE A 644 2.73 -20.60 -0.06
CA PHE A 644 4.19 -20.50 -0.10
C PHE A 644 4.67 -19.18 -0.70
N THR A 645 5.71 -18.58 -0.11
CA THR A 645 6.42 -17.42 -0.67
C THR A 645 7.77 -17.89 -1.21
N LEU A 646 7.81 -18.16 -2.51
CA LEU A 646 8.99 -18.69 -3.20
C LEU A 646 9.87 -17.59 -3.80
N LEU A 647 11.17 -17.68 -3.57
CA LEU A 647 12.16 -16.78 -4.14
C LEU A 647 12.80 -17.36 -5.41
N PRO A 648 13.35 -16.53 -6.33
CA PRO A 648 13.93 -17.03 -7.56
C PRO A 648 15.09 -18.01 -7.30
N PRO A 649 15.12 -19.20 -7.93
CA PRO A 649 16.11 -20.24 -7.62
C PRO A 649 17.55 -19.87 -8.03
N SER A 650 17.72 -18.80 -8.83
CA SER A 650 19.03 -18.30 -9.25
C SER A 650 19.76 -17.47 -8.19
N ILE A 651 19.07 -16.97 -7.15
CA ILE A 651 19.70 -16.07 -6.18
C ILE A 651 20.69 -16.82 -5.26
N THR A 652 21.80 -16.18 -4.95
CA THR A 652 22.82 -16.64 -4.00
C THR A 652 22.80 -15.83 -2.70
N ALA A 653 22.16 -14.66 -2.69
CA ALA A 653 22.07 -13.79 -1.54
C ALA A 653 20.69 -13.12 -1.37
N ILE A 654 20.28 -12.94 -0.11
CA ILE A 654 19.18 -12.05 0.27
C ILE A 654 19.80 -10.76 0.76
N GLY A 655 19.58 -9.66 0.04
CA GLY A 655 20.19 -8.38 0.33
C GLY A 655 19.70 -7.71 1.62
N ASP A 656 20.38 -6.65 2.00
CA ASP A 656 19.98 -5.81 3.12
C ASP A 656 18.55 -5.30 2.92
N TYR A 657 17.73 -5.38 3.97
CA TYR A 657 16.34 -4.91 4.00
C TYR A 657 15.40 -5.53 2.96
N ALA A 658 15.76 -6.66 2.33
CA ALA A 658 14.99 -7.24 1.22
C ALA A 658 13.49 -7.45 1.53
N PHE A 659 13.12 -7.86 2.74
CA PHE A 659 11.73 -8.02 3.20
C PHE A 659 11.37 -7.01 4.31
N TYR A 660 12.08 -5.89 4.40
CA TYR A 660 11.95 -4.99 5.55
C TYR A 660 10.52 -4.48 5.75
N ASN A 661 10.00 -4.72 6.95
CA ASN A 661 8.63 -4.44 7.37
C ASN A 661 7.54 -5.10 6.51
N CYS A 662 7.83 -6.26 5.91
CA CYS A 662 6.85 -7.06 5.19
C CYS A 662 5.94 -7.81 6.18
N GLN A 663 4.93 -7.10 6.71
CA GLN A 663 4.03 -7.61 7.74
C GLN A 663 3.10 -8.73 7.23
N GLU A 664 2.83 -8.81 5.93
CA GLU A 664 2.00 -9.89 5.35
C GLU A 664 2.76 -11.23 5.20
N LEU A 665 4.09 -11.23 5.36
CA LEU A 665 4.91 -12.43 5.18
C LEU A 665 4.70 -13.42 6.33
N LYS A 666 4.10 -14.58 6.05
CA LYS A 666 3.90 -15.67 7.03
C LYS A 666 4.93 -16.79 6.89
N ASN A 667 5.30 -17.10 5.66
CA ASN A 667 6.26 -18.14 5.32
C ASN A 667 7.22 -17.62 4.22
N VAL A 668 8.40 -18.22 4.11
CA VAL A 668 9.31 -18.00 2.96
C VAL A 668 10.14 -19.26 2.69
N THR A 669 10.28 -19.60 1.41
CA THR A 669 11.10 -20.72 0.94
C THR A 669 12.40 -20.19 0.35
N ILE A 670 13.50 -20.43 1.05
CA ILE A 670 14.86 -20.02 0.67
C ILE A 670 15.43 -21.07 -0.32
N PRO A 671 15.80 -20.68 -1.55
CA PRO A 671 16.21 -21.62 -2.59
C PRO A 671 17.62 -22.19 -2.38
N ASN A 672 17.98 -23.15 -3.22
CA ASN A 672 19.10 -24.06 -2.99
C ASN A 672 20.49 -23.40 -3.01
N LEU A 673 20.64 -22.30 -3.75
CA LEU A 673 21.93 -21.62 -3.96
C LEU A 673 22.23 -20.50 -2.95
N VAL A 674 21.32 -20.17 -2.03
CA VAL A 674 21.52 -19.06 -1.08
C VAL A 674 22.60 -19.39 -0.05
N THR A 675 23.52 -18.45 0.14
CA THR A 675 24.67 -18.56 1.05
C THR A 675 24.85 -17.39 2.01
N SER A 676 24.05 -16.32 1.89
CA SER A 676 24.10 -15.15 2.78
C SER A 676 22.76 -14.42 2.93
N ILE A 677 22.54 -13.82 4.11
CA ILE A 677 21.36 -13.01 4.45
C ILE A 677 21.82 -11.68 5.07
N GLY A 678 21.45 -10.57 4.42
CA GLY A 678 21.91 -9.23 4.75
C GLY A 678 21.31 -8.62 6.03
N LYS A 679 21.75 -7.39 6.34
CA LYS A 679 21.26 -6.54 7.43
C LYS A 679 19.75 -6.35 7.35
N ARG A 680 19.04 -6.59 8.45
CA ARG A 680 17.57 -6.41 8.53
C ARG A 680 16.78 -7.03 7.37
N ALA A 681 17.29 -8.08 6.73
CA ALA A 681 16.65 -8.71 5.58
C ALA A 681 15.18 -9.09 5.87
N PHE A 682 14.89 -9.59 7.06
CA PHE A 682 13.54 -9.90 7.57
C PHE A 682 13.13 -8.98 8.73
N GLY A 683 13.77 -7.81 8.84
CA GLY A 683 13.52 -6.86 9.91
C GLY A 683 12.05 -6.41 9.90
N GLY A 684 11.31 -6.56 10.99
CA GLY A 684 9.90 -6.17 11.07
C GLY A 684 8.90 -7.08 10.36
N CYS A 685 9.28 -8.28 9.91
CA CYS A 685 8.35 -9.29 9.42
C CYS A 685 7.56 -9.93 10.59
N SER A 686 6.64 -9.17 11.20
CA SER A 686 5.99 -9.55 12.46
C SER A 686 5.11 -10.80 12.38
N ASN A 687 4.67 -11.23 11.18
CA ASN A 687 3.87 -12.43 11.01
C ASN A 687 4.67 -13.64 10.49
N LEU A 688 5.96 -13.49 10.22
CA LEU A 688 6.80 -14.59 9.74
C LEU A 688 6.94 -15.64 10.84
N ASN A 689 6.48 -16.86 10.55
CA ASN A 689 6.48 -17.99 11.48
C ASN A 689 7.09 -19.26 10.89
N THR A 690 7.30 -19.31 9.57
CA THR A 690 7.84 -20.50 8.88
C THR A 690 8.95 -20.08 7.92
N ILE A 691 10.13 -20.70 8.02
CA ILE A 691 11.17 -20.57 6.98
C ILE A 691 11.57 -21.96 6.50
N THR A 692 11.52 -22.18 5.19
CA THR A 692 11.95 -23.45 4.60
C THR A 692 13.28 -23.24 3.90
N PHE A 693 14.33 -23.93 4.35
CA PHE A 693 15.64 -23.91 3.72
C PHE A 693 15.78 -25.09 2.77
N LEU A 694 15.67 -24.82 1.47
CA LEU A 694 16.01 -25.77 0.40
C LEU A 694 17.49 -25.70 0.01
N CYS A 695 18.34 -25.07 0.84
CA CYS A 695 19.75 -24.84 0.58
C CYS A 695 20.55 -26.15 0.40
N ASP A 696 21.44 -26.21 -0.58
CA ASP A 696 22.33 -27.36 -0.79
C ASP A 696 23.36 -27.46 0.34
N ASN A 697 23.74 -26.32 0.89
CA ASN A 697 24.57 -26.19 2.09
C ASN A 697 23.84 -25.31 3.11
N LYS A 698 23.96 -25.64 4.40
CA LYS A 698 23.53 -24.75 5.47
C LYS A 698 24.22 -23.39 5.31
N ILE A 699 23.46 -22.30 5.39
CA ILE A 699 24.01 -20.95 5.36
C ILE A 699 24.89 -20.76 6.60
N ASP A 700 26.14 -20.34 6.42
CA ASP A 700 27.04 -20.06 7.55
C ASP A 700 26.46 -18.91 8.40
N PRO A 701 26.25 -19.08 9.71
CA PRO A 701 25.79 -18.00 10.58
C PRO A 701 26.66 -16.73 10.54
N ALA A 702 27.93 -16.81 10.11
CA ALA A 702 28.79 -15.65 9.87
C ALA A 702 28.34 -14.79 8.69
N ASN A 703 27.60 -15.38 7.74
CA ASN A 703 27.00 -14.72 6.58
C ASN A 703 25.53 -14.30 6.81
N ILE A 704 25.07 -14.38 8.06
CA ILE A 704 23.79 -13.84 8.51
C ILE A 704 24.11 -12.69 9.46
N ASN A 705 23.59 -11.48 9.21
CA ASN A 705 23.92 -10.35 10.06
C ASN A 705 23.36 -10.55 11.48
N GLN A 706 24.23 -10.46 12.49
CA GLN A 706 23.88 -10.63 13.91
C GLN A 706 24.17 -9.38 14.75
N ASN A 707 24.63 -8.28 14.14
CA ASN A 707 24.94 -7.04 14.85
C ASN A 707 23.69 -6.49 15.56
N PRO A 708 23.79 -6.04 16.83
CA PRO A 708 22.66 -5.44 17.55
C PRO A 708 21.99 -4.33 16.73
N SER A 709 20.66 -4.29 16.75
CA SER A 709 19.82 -3.37 15.97
C SER A 709 19.95 -3.50 14.43
N GLU A 710 20.76 -4.42 13.92
CA GLU A 710 20.99 -4.66 12.49
C GLU A 710 20.78 -6.14 12.09
N ARG A 711 20.32 -6.97 13.04
CA ARG A 711 20.13 -8.41 12.85
C ARG A 711 19.30 -8.69 11.60
N SER A 712 19.62 -9.74 10.85
CA SER A 712 18.82 -10.14 9.70
C SER A 712 17.37 -10.45 10.09
N PHE A 713 17.19 -11.06 11.26
CA PHE A 713 15.90 -11.38 11.89
C PHE A 713 15.65 -10.46 13.07
N ASP A 714 15.56 -9.16 12.81
CA ASP A 714 15.25 -8.15 13.82
C ASP A 714 13.73 -7.99 13.95
N ASP A 715 13.17 -8.05 15.16
CA ASP A 715 11.74 -7.80 15.39
C ASP A 715 11.43 -6.31 15.54
N GLY A 716 12.46 -5.48 15.44
CA GLY A 716 12.43 -4.06 15.68
C GLY A 716 12.84 -3.67 17.07
N ASN A 717 12.83 -4.57 18.05
CA ASN A 717 13.16 -4.31 19.44
C ASN A 717 14.57 -4.76 19.81
N GLU A 718 15.09 -4.24 20.93
CA GLU A 718 16.28 -4.83 21.56
C GLU A 718 15.98 -6.29 22.01
N ALA A 719 14.72 -6.59 22.38
CA ALA A 719 14.10 -7.91 22.59
C ALA A 719 12.55 -7.78 22.58
N PRO A 720 11.74 -8.78 22.12
CA PRO A 720 12.03 -10.21 21.89
C PRO A 720 12.75 -10.50 20.55
N ASN A 721 13.18 -11.74 20.33
CA ASN A 721 13.90 -12.13 19.11
C ASN A 721 12.89 -12.68 18.08
N LEU A 722 12.90 -12.14 16.85
CA LEU A 722 12.01 -12.58 15.77
C LEU A 722 12.12 -14.10 15.53
N MET A 723 13.30 -14.68 15.73
CA MET A 723 13.56 -16.10 15.49
C MET A 723 12.80 -17.02 16.47
N ASP A 724 12.46 -16.56 17.67
CA ASP A 724 11.85 -17.39 18.73
C ASP A 724 10.42 -17.88 18.40
N LYS A 725 9.79 -17.29 17.37
CA LYS A 725 8.47 -17.71 16.85
C LYS A 725 8.52 -18.42 15.50
N ILE A 726 9.71 -18.54 14.91
CA ILE A 726 9.90 -19.09 13.57
C ILE A 726 10.26 -20.57 13.68
N ASP A 727 9.39 -21.42 13.14
CA ASP A 727 9.69 -22.82 12.84
C ASP A 727 10.49 -22.89 11.53
N ILE A 728 11.64 -23.57 11.55
CA ILE A 728 12.43 -23.78 10.33
C ILE A 728 12.27 -25.21 9.83
N HIS A 729 12.10 -25.36 8.52
CA HIS A 729 12.06 -26.64 7.83
C HIS A 729 13.32 -26.83 7.00
N VAL A 730 13.96 -28.00 7.13
CA VAL A 730 15.19 -28.36 6.42
C VAL A 730 15.08 -29.75 5.80
N ARG A 731 15.87 -30.06 4.77
CA ARG A 731 15.88 -31.42 4.21
C ARG A 731 16.43 -32.43 5.22
N GLN A 732 15.89 -33.65 5.23
CA GLN A 732 16.16 -34.67 6.24
C GLN A 732 17.66 -35.00 6.30
N GLU A 733 18.33 -35.07 5.15
CA GLU A 733 19.77 -35.30 5.06
C GLU A 733 20.63 -34.13 5.59
N LYS A 734 20.05 -32.93 5.73
CA LYS A 734 20.70 -31.74 6.29
C LYS A 734 20.37 -31.51 7.76
N LEU A 735 19.44 -32.26 8.34
CA LEU A 735 19.00 -32.07 9.72
C LEU A 735 20.18 -32.06 10.73
N SER A 736 21.16 -32.95 10.57
CA SER A 736 22.33 -33.00 11.46
C SER A 736 23.20 -31.74 11.37
N ASP A 737 23.32 -31.13 10.19
CA ASP A 737 24.14 -29.93 9.98
C ASP A 737 23.55 -28.72 10.71
N TYR A 738 22.20 -28.66 10.78
CA TYR A 738 21.45 -27.62 11.46
C TYR A 738 21.36 -27.86 12.97
N ASN A 739 21.10 -29.10 13.42
CA ASN A 739 21.02 -29.43 14.84
C ASN A 739 22.36 -29.26 15.58
N SER A 740 23.48 -29.47 14.88
CA SER A 740 24.82 -29.27 15.44
C SER A 740 25.24 -27.80 15.51
N ASP A 741 24.50 -26.87 14.91
CA ASP A 741 24.80 -25.45 14.89
C ASP A 741 24.06 -24.69 16.01
N PRO A 742 24.78 -24.05 16.95
CA PRO A 742 24.15 -23.31 18.04
C PRO A 742 23.28 -22.13 17.57
N PHE A 743 23.56 -21.53 16.40
CA PHE A 743 22.74 -20.44 15.88
C PHE A 743 21.34 -20.93 15.52
N TYR A 744 21.24 -22.01 14.75
CA TYR A 744 19.96 -22.55 14.30
C TYR A 744 19.19 -23.23 15.42
N ASN A 745 19.84 -24.14 16.15
CA ASN A 745 19.20 -24.93 17.21
C ASN A 745 18.91 -24.12 18.48
N GLY A 746 19.62 -22.99 18.69
CA GLY A 746 19.49 -22.18 19.91
C GLY A 746 18.63 -20.92 19.77
N LYS A 747 18.36 -20.43 18.55
CA LYS A 747 17.65 -19.16 18.34
C LYS A 747 16.31 -19.28 17.63
N PHE A 748 16.07 -20.33 16.83
CA PHE A 748 14.77 -20.55 16.19
C PHE A 748 13.84 -21.36 17.09
N LYS A 749 12.53 -21.22 16.91
CA LYS A 749 11.51 -21.91 17.71
C LYS A 749 11.65 -23.43 17.64
N SER A 750 11.82 -23.96 16.42
CA SER A 750 12.01 -25.39 16.19
C SER A 750 12.71 -25.64 14.86
N ILE A 751 13.34 -26.81 14.73
CA ILE A 751 13.89 -27.33 13.48
C ILE A 751 13.16 -28.62 13.15
N SER A 752 12.47 -28.64 12.02
CA SER A 752 11.74 -29.80 11.53
C SER A 752 12.35 -30.31 10.21
N PRO A 753 12.65 -31.61 10.08
CA PRO A 753 13.10 -32.14 8.79
C PRO A 753 11.93 -32.25 7.80
N SER A 754 12.24 -32.45 6.52
CA SER A 754 11.34 -33.12 5.58
C SER A 754 10.94 -34.50 6.12
N PHE A 755 9.81 -35.00 5.65
CA PHE A 755 9.25 -36.28 6.09
C PHE A 755 8.94 -37.18 4.90
N VAL A 756 9.10 -38.49 5.11
CA VAL A 756 8.73 -39.49 4.12
C VAL A 756 7.33 -40.01 4.41
N LYS A 757 6.47 -40.02 3.40
CA LYS A 757 5.18 -40.69 3.42
C LYS A 757 5.13 -41.66 2.24
N ASP A 758 4.96 -42.93 2.57
CA ASP A 758 5.06 -44.06 1.63
C ASP A 758 6.44 -44.09 0.94
N THR A 759 6.52 -43.62 -0.31
CA THR A 759 7.75 -43.59 -1.11
C THR A 759 8.20 -42.17 -1.47
N GLU A 760 7.47 -41.15 -1.02
CA GLU A 760 7.70 -39.76 -1.36
C GLU A 760 8.22 -38.98 -0.15
N GLU A 761 9.21 -38.12 -0.37
CA GLU A 761 9.71 -37.16 0.61
C GLU A 761 9.07 -35.80 0.37
N TYR A 762 8.50 -35.21 1.42
CA TYR A 762 7.86 -33.90 1.41
C TYR A 762 8.49 -32.98 2.45
N ILE A 763 8.50 -31.68 2.17
CA ILE A 763 8.86 -30.65 3.14
C ILE A 763 7.73 -29.63 3.26
N ALA A 764 7.38 -29.26 4.49
CA ALA A 764 6.40 -28.20 4.69
C ALA A 764 7.01 -26.86 4.24
N VAL A 765 6.28 -26.12 3.41
CA VAL A 765 6.66 -24.76 2.95
C VAL A 765 5.84 -23.68 3.64
N SER A 766 4.76 -24.09 4.31
CA SER A 766 3.90 -23.26 5.18
C SER A 766 3.10 -24.17 6.12
N ASP A 767 2.14 -23.59 6.84
CA ASP A 767 1.20 -24.33 7.67
C ASP A 767 0.20 -25.21 6.90
N CYS A 768 0.03 -25.00 5.58
CA CYS A 768 -1.00 -25.67 4.79
C CYS A 768 -0.51 -26.30 3.48
N ALA A 769 0.74 -26.07 3.07
CA ALA A 769 1.29 -26.62 1.85
C ALA A 769 2.64 -27.31 2.05
N VAL A 770 2.92 -28.30 1.19
CA VAL A 770 4.20 -29.01 1.10
C VAL A 770 4.78 -28.97 -0.31
N ASP A 771 6.09 -29.13 -0.37
CA ASP A 771 6.86 -29.39 -1.59
C ASP A 771 7.32 -30.86 -1.61
N MET A 772 7.07 -31.56 -2.72
CA MET A 772 7.54 -32.92 -2.93
C MET A 772 8.99 -32.91 -3.44
N LEU A 773 9.93 -33.31 -2.59
CA LEU A 773 11.37 -33.23 -2.86
C LEU A 773 11.92 -34.43 -3.61
N LYS A 774 11.42 -35.64 -3.34
CA LYS A 774 11.86 -36.86 -4.04
C LYS A 774 10.82 -37.96 -4.01
N THR A 775 10.94 -38.92 -4.91
CA THR A 775 10.24 -40.21 -4.81
C THR A 775 11.16 -41.39 -5.11
N THR A 776 10.94 -42.50 -4.41
CA THR A 776 11.56 -43.81 -4.69
C THR A 776 10.55 -44.82 -5.22
N ARG A 777 9.39 -44.35 -5.70
CA ARG A 777 8.31 -45.22 -6.15
C ARG A 777 8.74 -46.05 -7.35
N THR A 778 8.14 -47.23 -7.47
CA THR A 778 8.41 -48.19 -8.54
C THR A 778 7.22 -48.36 -9.48
N ASP A 779 6.12 -47.68 -9.20
CA ASP A 779 4.88 -47.81 -9.96
C ASP A 779 5.08 -47.36 -11.40
N GLU A 780 4.56 -48.12 -12.37
CA GLU A 780 4.67 -47.75 -13.79
C GLU A 780 4.03 -46.38 -14.05
N THR A 781 2.87 -46.11 -13.43
CA THR A 781 2.20 -44.81 -13.46
C THR A 781 2.15 -44.19 -12.06
N PHE A 782 2.98 -43.17 -11.80
CA PHE A 782 2.94 -42.45 -10.54
C PHE A 782 1.83 -41.39 -10.52
N VAL A 783 0.91 -41.49 -9.56
CA VAL A 783 -0.13 -40.47 -9.35
C VAL A 783 0.24 -39.58 -8.18
N LEU A 784 0.48 -38.30 -8.44
CA LEU A 784 0.77 -37.33 -7.39
C LEU A 784 -0.47 -37.14 -6.50
N PRO A 785 -0.36 -37.33 -5.18
CA PRO A 785 -1.46 -37.02 -4.27
C PRO A 785 -1.70 -35.51 -4.23
N THR A 786 -2.97 -35.09 -4.10
CA THR A 786 -3.34 -33.68 -3.94
C THR A 786 -3.15 -33.19 -2.50
N GLU A 787 -3.21 -34.10 -1.53
CA GLU A 787 -3.04 -33.81 -0.10
C GLU A 787 -2.26 -34.92 0.60
N ILE A 788 -1.53 -34.56 1.67
CA ILE A 788 -0.74 -35.48 2.47
C ILE A 788 -0.93 -35.23 3.98
N PRO A 789 -1.46 -36.20 4.74
CA PRO A 789 -1.61 -36.06 6.18
C PRO A 789 -0.28 -36.29 6.90
N HIS A 790 0.16 -35.32 7.69
CA HIS A 790 1.37 -35.40 8.51
C HIS A 790 1.28 -34.49 9.74
N GLY A 791 1.75 -34.97 10.90
CA GLY A 791 1.83 -34.15 12.12
C GLY A 791 0.49 -33.57 12.62
N GLY A 792 -0.63 -34.26 12.36
CA GLY A 792 -1.97 -33.77 12.69
C GLY A 792 -2.52 -32.69 11.74
N LYS A 793 -1.77 -32.30 10.71
CA LYS A 793 -2.21 -31.45 9.60
C LYS A 793 -2.45 -32.28 8.35
N ASN A 794 -3.24 -31.75 7.43
CA ASN A 794 -3.41 -32.29 6.08
C ASN A 794 -2.91 -31.22 5.10
N TYR A 795 -1.71 -31.42 4.56
CA TYR A 795 -1.06 -30.44 3.71
C TYR A 795 -1.50 -30.62 2.26
N LYS A 796 -1.69 -29.52 1.53
CA LYS A 796 -1.81 -29.53 0.07
C LYS A 796 -0.44 -29.79 -0.55
N VAL A 797 -0.38 -30.66 -1.55
CA VAL A 797 0.83 -30.88 -2.35
C VAL A 797 0.86 -29.83 -3.45
N SER A 798 1.30 -28.62 -3.10
CA SER A 798 1.26 -27.45 -3.99
C SER A 798 2.52 -27.30 -4.84
N MET A 799 3.60 -28.00 -4.52
CA MET A 799 4.88 -27.90 -5.23
C MET A 799 5.47 -29.26 -5.58
N ILE A 800 6.07 -29.35 -6.76
CA ILE A 800 6.98 -30.42 -7.16
C ILE A 800 8.39 -29.81 -7.19
N GLY A 801 9.26 -30.26 -6.31
CA GLY A 801 10.56 -29.64 -6.07
C GLY A 801 11.53 -29.80 -7.24
N ASP A 802 12.59 -29.01 -7.19
CA ASP A 802 13.71 -29.15 -8.13
C ASP A 802 14.26 -30.58 -8.07
N TYR A 803 14.48 -31.20 -9.23
CA TYR A 803 15.02 -32.55 -9.34
C TYR A 803 14.21 -33.68 -8.67
N ALA A 804 12.91 -33.47 -8.42
CA ALA A 804 12.08 -34.41 -7.66
C ALA A 804 12.10 -35.87 -8.17
N PHE A 805 12.32 -36.08 -9.46
CA PHE A 805 12.38 -37.42 -10.07
C PHE A 805 13.80 -37.90 -10.39
N GLN A 806 14.87 -37.21 -9.96
CA GLN A 806 16.25 -37.56 -10.32
C GLN A 806 16.65 -39.00 -9.95
N HIS A 807 16.10 -39.57 -8.88
CA HIS A 807 16.53 -40.87 -8.33
C HIS A 807 15.50 -41.98 -8.47
N VAL A 808 14.52 -41.81 -9.36
CA VAL A 808 13.48 -42.84 -9.56
C VAL A 808 14.03 -44.09 -10.24
N THR A 809 13.47 -45.23 -9.86
CA THR A 809 13.86 -46.54 -10.41
C THR A 809 13.30 -46.73 -11.83
N SER A 810 13.82 -47.72 -12.57
CA SER A 810 13.39 -48.01 -13.95
C SER A 810 11.90 -48.37 -14.10
N GLY A 811 11.16 -48.55 -13.00
CA GLY A 811 9.74 -48.87 -12.98
C GLY A 811 8.86 -47.72 -13.48
N ILE A 812 9.14 -46.48 -13.08
CA ILE A 812 8.29 -45.33 -13.45
C ILE A 812 8.41 -45.03 -14.95
N LYS A 813 7.26 -44.94 -15.62
CA LYS A 813 7.12 -44.55 -17.04
C LYS A 813 6.19 -43.38 -17.23
N GLU A 814 5.20 -43.23 -16.37
CA GLU A 814 4.17 -42.20 -16.45
C GLU A 814 4.04 -41.45 -15.13
N VAL A 815 3.76 -40.15 -15.20
CA VAL A 815 3.42 -39.34 -14.02
C VAL A 815 2.11 -38.60 -14.28
N VAL A 816 1.18 -38.68 -13.34
CA VAL A 816 -0.08 -37.95 -13.37
C VAL A 816 -0.05 -36.86 -12.31
N VAL A 817 -0.01 -35.62 -12.77
CA VAL A 817 -0.11 -34.42 -11.96
C VAL A 817 -1.57 -33.99 -11.93
N LYS A 818 -2.17 -34.13 -10.75
CA LYS A 818 -3.55 -33.71 -10.48
C LYS A 818 -3.63 -32.18 -10.33
N LYS A 819 -4.76 -31.68 -9.84
CA LYS A 819 -5.00 -30.25 -9.57
C LYS A 819 -4.17 -29.76 -8.39
N ASP A 820 -4.18 -28.44 -8.17
CA ASP A 820 -3.60 -27.73 -7.02
C ASP A 820 -2.07 -27.65 -6.98
N VAL A 821 -1.36 -28.15 -8.00
CA VAL A 821 0.09 -27.90 -8.16
C VAL A 821 0.30 -26.49 -8.71
N GLU A 822 0.90 -25.63 -7.91
CA GLU A 822 1.13 -24.21 -8.22
C GLU A 822 2.58 -23.93 -8.63
N TYR A 823 3.50 -24.87 -8.40
CA TYR A 823 4.90 -24.75 -8.80
C TYR A 823 5.55 -26.10 -9.16
N ILE A 824 6.36 -26.10 -10.21
CA ILE A 824 7.13 -27.22 -10.73
C ILE A 824 8.57 -26.72 -10.90
N GLY A 825 9.43 -27.33 -10.12
CA GLY A 825 10.84 -26.98 -9.99
C GLY A 825 11.67 -27.28 -11.22
N ALA A 826 12.86 -26.68 -11.26
CA ALA A 826 13.80 -26.83 -12.34
C ALA A 826 14.20 -28.30 -12.50
N GLN A 827 14.15 -28.81 -13.74
CA GLN A 827 14.46 -30.20 -14.06
C GLN A 827 13.67 -31.24 -13.22
N ALA A 828 12.48 -30.91 -12.73
CA ALA A 828 11.67 -31.77 -11.87
C ALA A 828 11.52 -33.21 -12.41
N PHE A 829 11.22 -33.39 -13.71
CA PHE A 829 10.97 -34.69 -14.33
C PHE A 829 12.19 -35.27 -15.08
N ILE A 830 13.39 -34.71 -14.85
CA ILE A 830 14.65 -35.22 -15.41
C ILE A 830 15.23 -36.29 -14.47
N THR A 831 15.42 -37.50 -14.99
CA THR A 831 15.94 -38.63 -14.19
C THR A 831 17.46 -38.82 -14.34
N ASN A 832 18.07 -38.29 -15.39
CA ASN A 832 19.52 -38.14 -15.51
C ASN A 832 19.85 -36.70 -15.91
N ARG A 833 20.36 -35.93 -14.94
CA ARG A 833 20.66 -34.50 -15.07
C ARG A 833 21.91 -34.22 -15.91
N THR A 834 22.88 -35.14 -15.94
CA THR A 834 24.11 -34.97 -16.72
C THR A 834 23.79 -34.93 -18.21
N ASP A 835 22.90 -35.81 -18.66
CA ASP A 835 22.54 -35.94 -20.08
C ASP A 835 21.20 -35.24 -20.42
N THR A 836 20.51 -34.67 -19.42
CA THR A 836 19.17 -34.07 -19.56
C THR A 836 18.11 -35.00 -20.15
N THR A 837 18.25 -36.31 -19.86
CA THR A 837 17.34 -37.37 -20.35
C THR A 837 16.39 -37.84 -19.26
N SER A 838 15.26 -38.43 -19.66
CA SER A 838 14.32 -39.04 -18.71
C SER A 838 13.86 -40.44 -19.11
N ILE A 839 13.74 -41.35 -18.13
CA ILE A 839 13.04 -42.62 -18.29
C ILE A 839 11.52 -42.48 -18.20
N ILE A 840 11.03 -41.32 -17.71
CA ILE A 840 9.62 -40.95 -17.72
C ILE A 840 9.24 -40.57 -19.15
N LYS A 841 8.36 -41.36 -19.74
CA LYS A 841 7.91 -41.22 -21.12
C LYS A 841 6.78 -40.21 -21.25
N SER A 842 5.88 -40.18 -20.27
CA SER A 842 4.66 -39.38 -20.32
C SER A 842 4.41 -38.66 -19.00
N VAL A 843 4.05 -37.39 -19.06
CA VAL A 843 3.52 -36.64 -17.90
C VAL A 843 2.15 -36.11 -18.25
N PHE A 844 1.14 -36.43 -17.44
CA PHE A 844 -0.26 -36.03 -17.65
C PHE A 844 -0.61 -34.92 -16.67
N PHE A 845 -1.01 -33.75 -17.16
CA PHE A 845 -1.54 -32.66 -16.35
C PHE A 845 -3.06 -32.61 -16.47
N ILE A 846 -3.74 -32.81 -15.33
CA ILE A 846 -5.20 -32.82 -15.28
C ILE A 846 -5.75 -31.41 -15.02
N GLU A 847 -4.93 -30.44 -14.62
CA GLU A 847 -5.36 -29.05 -14.46
C GLU A 847 -5.79 -28.43 -15.81
N SER A 848 -6.97 -27.83 -15.84
CA SER A 848 -7.50 -27.16 -17.04
C SER A 848 -7.02 -25.72 -17.19
N ASN A 849 -6.53 -25.08 -16.11
CA ASN A 849 -6.14 -23.67 -16.08
C ASN A 849 -4.67 -23.48 -15.67
N PRO A 850 -3.72 -23.75 -16.59
CA PRO A 850 -2.31 -23.53 -16.28
C PRO A 850 -1.99 -22.05 -16.14
N THR A 851 -0.95 -21.74 -15.36
CA THR A 851 -0.37 -20.39 -15.28
C THR A 851 1.10 -20.41 -15.67
N ASN A 852 1.65 -19.25 -16.02
CA ASN A 852 3.08 -19.07 -16.25
C ASN A 852 3.90 -19.14 -14.94
N GLN A 853 3.23 -19.09 -13.78
CA GLN A 853 3.87 -19.24 -12.46
C GLN A 853 4.05 -20.71 -12.06
N MET A 854 3.40 -21.65 -12.76
CA MET A 854 3.54 -23.08 -12.49
C MET A 854 4.92 -23.64 -12.82
N LEU A 855 5.64 -23.11 -13.80
CA LEU A 855 6.99 -23.59 -14.13
C LEU A 855 8.04 -22.64 -13.58
N SER A 856 9.09 -23.21 -12.98
CA SER A 856 10.25 -22.44 -12.52
C SER A 856 10.84 -21.54 -13.61
N THR A 857 10.94 -22.06 -14.84
CA THR A 857 11.56 -21.39 -15.98
C THR A 857 10.77 -20.21 -16.52
N THR A 858 9.43 -20.30 -16.59
CA THR A 858 8.57 -19.19 -17.03
C THR A 858 8.24 -18.22 -15.92
N ARG A 859 8.27 -18.66 -14.65
CA ARG A 859 8.05 -17.77 -13.51
C ARG A 859 9.22 -16.82 -13.29
N PHE A 860 10.45 -17.33 -13.42
CA PHE A 860 11.67 -16.60 -13.04
C PHE A 860 12.57 -16.22 -14.22
N ASP A 861 12.08 -16.30 -15.46
CA ASP A 861 12.84 -16.02 -16.69
C ASP A 861 14.23 -16.72 -16.69
N LEU A 862 14.28 -18.00 -16.31
CA LEU A 862 15.56 -18.71 -16.09
C LEU A 862 16.33 -18.94 -17.39
N ASP A 863 15.65 -18.92 -18.52
CA ASP A 863 16.27 -19.10 -19.85
C ASP A 863 17.24 -17.94 -20.19
N ASP A 864 17.04 -16.75 -19.60
CA ASP A 864 17.98 -15.62 -19.71
C ASP A 864 19.36 -15.94 -19.12
N THR A 865 19.47 -16.95 -18.25
CA THR A 865 20.76 -17.36 -17.67
C THR A 865 21.63 -18.17 -18.65
N GLY A 866 21.06 -18.62 -19.78
CA GLY A 866 21.72 -19.48 -20.75
C GLY A 866 21.94 -20.93 -20.30
N LYS A 867 21.44 -21.32 -19.12
CA LYS A 867 21.46 -22.70 -18.62
C LYS A 867 20.11 -23.38 -18.89
N ASN A 868 20.13 -24.68 -19.21
CA ASN A 868 18.92 -25.46 -19.45
C ASN A 868 18.29 -25.93 -18.13
N TYR A 869 17.28 -25.20 -17.66
CA TYR A 869 16.49 -25.56 -16.47
C TYR A 869 15.16 -26.25 -16.78
N ASN A 870 14.95 -26.69 -18.04
CA ASN A 870 13.70 -27.34 -18.44
C ASN A 870 13.27 -28.46 -17.49
N GLU A 871 12.01 -28.40 -17.11
CA GLU A 871 11.34 -29.32 -16.22
C GLU A 871 11.23 -30.73 -16.85
N PHE A 872 11.24 -30.81 -18.19
CA PHE A 872 11.02 -32.03 -18.99
C PHE A 872 12.18 -32.33 -19.94
N ALA A 873 12.47 -33.62 -20.15
CA ALA A 873 13.41 -34.08 -21.17
C ALA A 873 12.76 -34.00 -22.55
N LYS A 874 13.57 -33.87 -23.62
CA LYS A 874 13.07 -33.84 -25.02
C LYS A 874 12.31 -35.10 -25.47
N THR A 875 12.48 -36.20 -24.73
CA THR A 875 11.84 -37.50 -24.99
C THR A 875 10.54 -37.70 -24.22
N THR A 876 10.16 -36.74 -23.38
CA THR A 876 8.97 -36.84 -22.52
C THR A 876 7.79 -36.16 -23.19
N THR A 877 6.76 -36.94 -23.52
CA THR A 877 5.49 -36.38 -24.03
C THR A 877 4.68 -35.81 -22.87
N ILE A 878 4.11 -34.63 -23.06
CA ILE A 878 3.34 -33.95 -22.02
C ILE A 878 1.88 -33.94 -22.46
N TYR A 879 1.05 -34.70 -21.76
CA TYR A 879 -0.38 -34.80 -22.06
C TYR A 879 -1.18 -33.82 -21.23
N VAL A 880 -2.01 -33.05 -21.91
CA VAL A 880 -2.94 -32.10 -21.30
C VAL A 880 -4.33 -32.32 -21.90
N LYS A 881 -5.34 -31.74 -21.26
CA LYS A 881 -6.71 -31.74 -21.80
C LYS A 881 -6.77 -31.05 -23.15
N LYS A 882 -7.67 -31.53 -24.01
CA LYS A 882 -7.86 -31.00 -25.37
C LYS A 882 -8.21 -29.52 -25.34
N THR A 883 -9.12 -29.12 -24.46
CA THR A 883 -9.56 -27.72 -24.34
C THR A 883 -8.47 -26.83 -23.71
N ALA A 884 -7.61 -27.39 -22.86
CA ALA A 884 -6.56 -26.65 -22.16
C ALA A 884 -5.26 -26.50 -22.98
N LEU A 885 -5.03 -27.33 -24.00
CA LEU A 885 -3.79 -27.34 -24.78
C LEU A 885 -3.35 -25.95 -25.29
N PRO A 886 -4.23 -25.11 -25.90
CA PRO A 886 -3.82 -23.78 -26.33
C PRO A 886 -3.38 -22.88 -25.18
N VAL A 887 -4.02 -23.01 -24.01
CA VAL A 887 -3.68 -22.23 -22.81
C VAL A 887 -2.33 -22.66 -22.24
N TYR A 888 -2.05 -23.98 -22.18
CA TYR A 888 -0.72 -24.48 -21.81
C TYR A 888 0.35 -23.97 -22.78
N GLN A 889 0.11 -24.06 -24.09
CA GLN A 889 1.06 -23.58 -25.10
C GLN A 889 1.33 -22.08 -24.96
N GLU A 890 0.33 -21.26 -24.62
CA GLU A 890 0.51 -19.83 -24.39
C GLU A 890 1.28 -19.55 -23.08
N LYS A 891 0.82 -20.12 -21.96
CA LYS A 891 1.36 -19.81 -20.62
C LYS A 891 2.72 -20.42 -20.35
N TRP A 892 3.05 -21.54 -21.00
CA TRP A 892 4.33 -22.24 -20.84
C TRP A 892 5.30 -21.97 -22.00
N ALA A 893 4.93 -21.11 -22.96
CA ALA A 893 5.84 -20.65 -24.00
C ALA A 893 7.05 -19.94 -23.38
N LYS A 894 8.26 -20.42 -23.71
CA LYS A 894 9.50 -19.86 -23.21
C LYS A 894 10.09 -18.86 -24.19
N LYS A 895 10.47 -17.69 -23.67
CA LYS A 895 11.06 -16.60 -24.44
C LYS A 895 12.33 -16.10 -23.77
N VAL A 896 13.20 -15.50 -24.56
CA VAL A 896 14.42 -14.84 -24.11
C VAL A 896 14.45 -13.45 -24.73
N TYR A 897 14.68 -12.44 -23.89
CA TYR A 897 14.77 -11.06 -24.35
C TYR A 897 16.14 -10.79 -24.99
N LYS A 898 16.14 -10.26 -26.22
CA LYS A 898 17.36 -9.85 -26.91
C LYS A 898 17.53 -8.33 -26.88
N ILE A 899 18.54 -7.87 -26.13
CA ILE A 899 18.89 -6.45 -26.03
C ILE A 899 19.19 -5.85 -27.42
N ALA A 900 19.85 -6.60 -28.30
CA ALA A 900 20.26 -6.11 -29.62
C ALA A 900 19.09 -5.79 -30.56
N THR A 901 17.96 -6.48 -30.42
CA THR A 901 16.76 -6.30 -31.26
C THR A 901 15.58 -5.68 -30.51
N ASP A 902 15.72 -5.49 -29.19
CA ASP A 902 14.68 -4.98 -28.29
C ASP A 902 13.38 -5.79 -28.37
N SER A 903 13.51 -7.13 -28.48
CA SER A 903 12.38 -8.03 -28.70
C SER A 903 12.52 -9.34 -27.94
N GLU A 904 11.37 -9.92 -27.57
CA GLU A 904 11.28 -11.29 -27.06
C GLU A 904 11.40 -12.29 -28.22
N GLU A 905 12.35 -13.21 -28.14
CA GLU A 905 12.52 -14.30 -29.10
C GLU A 905 12.14 -15.64 -28.48
N LYS A 906 11.76 -16.62 -29.30
CA LYS A 906 11.49 -17.98 -28.83
C LYS A 906 12.77 -18.59 -28.24
N SER A 907 12.68 -19.11 -27.02
CA SER A 907 13.81 -19.77 -26.35
C SER A 907 14.24 -21.05 -27.08
N PRO A 908 15.54 -21.38 -27.14
CA PRO A 908 16.01 -22.69 -27.61
C PRO A 908 15.59 -23.85 -26.70
N TYR A 909 15.14 -23.55 -25.48
CA TYR A 909 14.64 -24.51 -24.50
C TYR A 909 13.10 -24.58 -24.49
N ASP A 910 12.40 -23.86 -25.37
CA ASP A 910 10.95 -23.98 -25.46
C ASP A 910 10.52 -25.41 -25.80
N PHE A 911 9.69 -26.00 -24.93
CA PHE A 911 9.26 -27.39 -25.05
C PHE A 911 7.81 -27.55 -25.50
N THR A 912 7.09 -26.45 -25.76
CA THR A 912 5.63 -26.47 -25.98
C THR A 912 5.17 -27.34 -27.16
N SER A 913 6.08 -27.72 -28.07
CA SER A 913 5.83 -28.72 -29.11
C SER A 913 5.71 -30.16 -28.61
N GLN A 914 6.09 -30.44 -27.36
CA GLN A 914 5.93 -31.73 -26.69
C GLN A 914 4.56 -31.87 -26.01
N LEU A 915 3.77 -30.79 -25.96
CA LEU A 915 2.40 -30.80 -25.45
C LEU A 915 1.46 -31.46 -26.46
N GLU A 916 0.70 -32.45 -26.01
CA GLU A 916 -0.20 -33.27 -26.82
C GLU A 916 -1.50 -33.53 -26.04
N PHE A 917 -2.60 -33.81 -26.73
CA PHE A 917 -3.86 -34.21 -26.09
C PHE A 917 -4.33 -35.60 -26.52
N LYS A 918 -3.77 -36.14 -27.62
CA LYS A 918 -4.13 -37.44 -28.20
C LYS A 918 -3.26 -38.56 -27.65
N ILE A 919 -3.83 -39.41 -26.78
CA ILE A 919 -3.15 -40.54 -26.17
C ILE A 919 -3.41 -41.82 -26.99
N LYS A 920 -2.35 -42.47 -27.47
CA LYS A 920 -2.40 -43.57 -28.48
C LYS A 920 -1.98 -44.94 -27.94
N ASP A 921 -2.03 -45.13 -26.63
CA ASP A 921 -1.59 -46.38 -25.98
C ASP A 921 -2.70 -47.46 -25.93
N VAL A 922 -3.86 -47.21 -26.54
CA VAL A 922 -4.99 -48.15 -26.63
C VAL A 922 -5.29 -48.53 -28.07
N LYS A 923 -5.42 -49.84 -28.32
CA LYS A 923 -5.92 -50.39 -29.58
C LYS A 923 -6.88 -51.55 -29.32
N ILE A 924 -8.01 -51.57 -30.01
CA ILE A 924 -8.98 -52.67 -29.97
C ILE A 924 -8.91 -53.42 -31.31
N SER A 925 -8.35 -54.63 -31.31
CA SER A 925 -8.07 -55.41 -32.53
C SER A 925 -9.24 -56.24 -33.05
N LYS A 926 -10.35 -56.26 -32.30
CA LYS A 926 -11.60 -57.00 -32.54
C LYS A 926 -12.78 -56.10 -32.12
N LYS A 927 -13.98 -56.64 -31.94
CA LYS A 927 -15.18 -55.89 -31.54
C LYS A 927 -15.11 -55.32 -30.11
N TYR A 928 -14.39 -55.98 -29.20
CA TYR A 928 -14.34 -55.64 -27.77
C TYR A 928 -12.92 -55.56 -27.21
N GLY A 929 -12.72 -54.66 -26.25
CA GLY A 929 -11.48 -54.50 -25.48
C GLY A 929 -11.79 -54.05 -24.05
N THR A 930 -10.81 -54.08 -23.14
CA THR A 930 -10.99 -53.54 -21.78
C THR A 930 -10.07 -52.35 -21.54
N PHE A 931 -10.46 -51.48 -20.61
CA PHE A 931 -9.78 -50.23 -20.33
C PHE A 931 -10.00 -49.75 -18.90
N ALA A 932 -9.03 -49.03 -18.36
CA ALA A 932 -9.12 -48.27 -17.11
C ALA A 932 -7.98 -47.24 -17.07
N ARG A 933 -8.21 -46.06 -16.47
CA ARG A 933 -7.19 -45.04 -16.16
C ARG A 933 -7.45 -44.40 -14.81
N GLU A 934 -6.43 -43.80 -14.23
CA GLU A 934 -6.38 -43.09 -12.95
C GLU A 934 -6.91 -41.64 -13.00
N PHE A 935 -7.29 -41.21 -14.20
CA PHE A 935 -7.97 -39.96 -14.52
C PHE A 935 -9.12 -40.24 -15.49
N ASP A 936 -10.05 -39.30 -15.63
CA ASP A 936 -11.18 -39.43 -16.54
C ASP A 936 -10.74 -39.46 -18.01
N VAL A 937 -11.43 -40.22 -18.84
CA VAL A 937 -11.07 -40.39 -20.25
C VAL A 937 -12.27 -40.16 -21.15
N ASP A 938 -12.04 -39.50 -22.28
CA ASP A 938 -13.05 -39.33 -23.33
C ASP A 938 -12.60 -39.98 -24.66
N PHE A 939 -13.40 -40.93 -25.15
CA PHE A 939 -13.20 -41.55 -26.46
C PHE A 939 -14.04 -40.89 -27.57
N SER A 940 -14.98 -39.99 -27.23
CA SER A 940 -15.84 -39.32 -28.21
C SER A 940 -15.07 -38.36 -29.11
N ASP A 941 -13.99 -37.75 -28.61
CA ASP A 941 -13.17 -36.81 -29.36
C ASP A 941 -12.62 -37.39 -30.66
N TYR A 942 -12.20 -38.66 -30.64
CA TYR A 942 -11.74 -39.38 -31.82
C TYR A 942 -12.84 -39.43 -32.89
N TYR A 943 -14.05 -39.83 -32.50
CA TYR A 943 -15.17 -39.94 -33.43
C TYR A 943 -15.65 -38.56 -33.94
N ASN A 944 -15.70 -37.57 -33.05
CA ASN A 944 -16.13 -36.21 -33.35
C ASN A 944 -15.22 -35.47 -34.35
N GLU A 945 -13.96 -35.89 -34.49
CA GLU A 945 -13.02 -35.39 -35.51
C GLU A 945 -13.21 -36.01 -36.91
N ASN A 946 -14.37 -36.64 -37.16
CA ASN A 946 -14.76 -37.29 -38.43
C ASN A 946 -13.97 -38.56 -38.78
N HIS A 947 -13.48 -39.28 -37.76
CA HIS A 947 -12.90 -40.60 -37.96
C HIS A 947 -13.97 -41.72 -37.96
N HIS A 948 -13.60 -42.92 -38.38
CA HIS A 948 -14.41 -44.14 -38.24
C HIS A 948 -13.91 -44.86 -36.96
N SER A 949 -14.72 -45.47 -36.09
CA SER A 949 -14.39 -46.15 -34.79
C SER A 949 -15.20 -45.56 -33.62
N ALA A 950 -16.52 -45.53 -33.72
CA ALA A 950 -17.36 -45.18 -32.57
C ALA A 950 -17.15 -46.22 -31.46
N VAL A 951 -16.77 -45.79 -30.25
CA VAL A 951 -16.56 -46.67 -29.09
C VAL A 951 -17.52 -46.29 -27.97
N ALA A 952 -18.06 -47.29 -27.28
CA ALA A 952 -18.86 -47.12 -26.07
C ALA A 952 -18.28 -47.91 -24.90
N ALA A 953 -18.41 -47.37 -23.69
CA ALA A 953 -17.90 -47.94 -22.46
C ALA A 953 -19.05 -48.57 -21.64
N PHE A 954 -18.88 -49.83 -21.29
CA PHE A 954 -19.86 -50.62 -20.55
C PHE A 954 -19.29 -51.13 -19.23
N VAL A 955 -20.14 -51.17 -18.22
CA VAL A 955 -19.88 -51.76 -16.91
C VAL A 955 -20.73 -53.02 -16.73
N ALA A 956 -20.20 -53.99 -16.02
CA ALA A 956 -20.85 -55.30 -15.84
C ALA A 956 -21.58 -55.33 -14.51
N SER A 957 -22.86 -55.71 -14.49
CA SER A 957 -23.60 -55.84 -13.23
C SER A 957 -23.16 -57.06 -12.41
N THR A 958 -23.41 -57.05 -11.10
CA THR A 958 -23.23 -58.23 -10.23
C THR A 958 -24.24 -59.36 -10.50
N LYS A 959 -25.28 -59.09 -11.30
CA LYS A 959 -26.38 -60.03 -11.56
C LYS A 959 -26.06 -60.91 -12.77
N ILE A 960 -26.15 -62.22 -12.56
CA ILE A 960 -26.09 -63.22 -13.62
C ILE A 960 -27.52 -63.62 -13.97
N LEU A 961 -27.89 -63.47 -15.24
CA LEU A 961 -29.23 -63.73 -15.74
C LEU A 961 -29.32 -65.10 -16.42
N ASP A 962 -30.49 -65.73 -16.35
CA ASP A 962 -30.83 -66.97 -17.04
C ASP A 962 -31.42 -66.66 -18.42
N GLY A 963 -30.92 -67.29 -19.48
CA GLY A 963 -31.44 -67.11 -20.84
C GLY A 963 -30.38 -67.21 -21.94
N LYS A 964 -30.83 -67.26 -23.20
CA LYS A 964 -29.96 -67.20 -24.39
C LYS A 964 -29.43 -65.77 -24.56
N GLY A 965 -28.12 -65.59 -24.66
CA GLY A 965 -27.51 -64.28 -24.98
C GLY A 965 -27.34 -64.05 -26.48
N ASP A 966 -26.84 -62.87 -26.86
CA ASP A 966 -26.74 -62.38 -28.25
C ASP A 966 -25.95 -63.30 -29.20
N TYR A 967 -24.98 -64.05 -28.68
CA TYR A 967 -24.19 -65.01 -29.46
C TYR A 967 -23.90 -66.30 -28.68
N GLY A 968 -24.05 -67.46 -29.32
CA GLY A 968 -23.61 -68.77 -28.83
C GLY A 968 -24.66 -69.63 -28.10
N THR A 969 -24.21 -70.69 -27.43
CA THR A 969 -25.07 -71.72 -26.79
C THR A 969 -25.09 -71.65 -25.24
N ALA A 970 -24.64 -70.53 -24.67
CA ALA A 970 -24.61 -70.34 -23.21
C ALA A 970 -26.01 -70.15 -22.61
N THR A 971 -26.20 -70.59 -21.37
CA THR A 971 -27.48 -70.50 -20.63
C THR A 971 -27.51 -69.42 -19.56
N LYS A 972 -26.36 -68.76 -19.30
CA LYS A 972 -26.19 -67.67 -18.35
C LYS A 972 -25.58 -66.46 -19.07
N HIS A 973 -26.08 -65.25 -18.84
CA HIS A 973 -25.52 -64.03 -19.41
C HIS A 973 -25.26 -62.95 -18.33
N VAL A 974 -24.27 -62.12 -18.60
CA VAL A 974 -23.92 -60.93 -17.81
C VAL A 974 -24.40 -59.72 -18.57
N GLN A 975 -25.33 -58.99 -17.98
CA GLN A 975 -25.82 -57.76 -18.56
C GLN A 975 -24.76 -56.67 -18.44
N MET A 976 -24.29 -56.20 -19.59
CA MET A 976 -23.45 -55.04 -19.77
C MET A 976 -24.34 -53.81 -19.93
N THR A 977 -24.18 -52.85 -19.02
CA THR A 977 -24.89 -51.57 -19.13
C THR A 977 -23.90 -50.48 -19.45
N SER A 978 -24.27 -49.58 -20.34
CA SER A 978 -23.47 -48.40 -20.66
C SER A 978 -23.18 -47.58 -19.39
N VAL A 979 -21.95 -47.07 -19.27
CA VAL A 979 -21.44 -46.45 -18.04
C VAL A 979 -22.22 -45.19 -17.63
N ASP A 980 -22.69 -44.43 -18.62
CA ASP A 980 -23.57 -43.25 -18.47
C ASP A 980 -24.91 -43.58 -17.79
N LYS A 981 -25.45 -44.80 -17.99
CA LYS A 981 -26.67 -45.29 -17.33
C LYS A 981 -26.42 -45.85 -15.91
N LYS A 982 -25.16 -45.98 -15.48
CA LYS A 982 -24.76 -46.60 -14.21
C LYS A 982 -23.88 -45.71 -13.33
N GLY A 983 -24.15 -44.41 -13.33
CA GLY A 983 -23.48 -43.45 -12.43
C GLY A 983 -22.18 -42.87 -12.98
N GLY A 984 -21.88 -43.10 -14.26
CA GLY A 984 -20.88 -42.38 -15.04
C GLY A 984 -21.44 -41.07 -15.64
N TYR A 985 -20.75 -40.52 -16.65
CA TYR A 985 -21.15 -39.25 -17.26
C TYR A 985 -22.38 -39.42 -18.17
N THR A 986 -23.50 -38.87 -17.75
CA THR A 986 -24.81 -39.08 -18.40
C THR A 986 -24.94 -38.54 -19.82
N ALA A 987 -24.03 -37.65 -20.25
CA ALA A 987 -24.09 -37.05 -21.59
C ALA A 987 -23.20 -37.78 -22.62
N SER A 988 -22.40 -38.76 -22.21
CA SER A 988 -21.55 -39.53 -23.13
C SER A 988 -21.38 -40.98 -22.67
N TYR A 989 -21.81 -41.91 -23.51
CA TYR A 989 -21.61 -43.35 -23.33
C TYR A 989 -20.15 -43.80 -23.57
N SER A 990 -19.28 -42.90 -24.06
CA SER A 990 -17.87 -43.18 -24.35
C SER A 990 -16.92 -42.52 -23.35
N TYR A 991 -17.45 -41.86 -22.32
CA TYR A 991 -16.66 -41.23 -21.26
C TYR A 991 -16.45 -42.21 -20.10
N VAL A 992 -15.20 -42.41 -19.69
CA VAL A 992 -14.81 -43.35 -18.64
C VAL A 992 -14.32 -42.59 -17.41
N PRO A 993 -15.06 -42.62 -16.29
CA PRO A 993 -14.59 -42.03 -15.04
C PRO A 993 -13.29 -42.66 -14.53
N ALA A 994 -12.47 -41.86 -13.86
CA ALA A 994 -11.24 -42.30 -13.23
C ALA A 994 -11.43 -43.56 -12.35
N TYR A 995 -10.44 -44.43 -12.37
CA TYR A 995 -10.36 -45.73 -11.69
C TYR A 995 -11.46 -46.74 -12.07
N THR A 996 -12.29 -46.45 -13.08
CA THR A 996 -13.39 -47.34 -13.49
C THR A 996 -12.91 -48.34 -14.55
N GLY A 997 -12.96 -49.63 -14.21
CA GLY A 997 -12.77 -50.70 -15.19
C GLY A 997 -13.98 -50.80 -16.12
N VAL A 998 -13.76 -50.78 -17.43
CA VAL A 998 -14.83 -50.87 -18.43
C VAL A 998 -14.51 -51.88 -19.53
N LEU A 999 -15.58 -52.39 -20.16
CA LEU A 999 -15.53 -53.02 -21.47
C LEU A 999 -15.77 -51.93 -22.52
N LEU A 1000 -14.83 -51.76 -23.43
CA LEU A 1000 -14.99 -50.94 -24.63
C LEU A 1000 -15.56 -51.79 -25.76
N LYS A 1001 -16.66 -51.35 -26.37
CA LYS A 1001 -17.29 -51.94 -27.57
C LYS A 1001 -17.10 -50.99 -28.74
N VAL A 1002 -16.54 -51.47 -29.85
CA VAL A 1002 -16.52 -50.76 -31.13
C VAL A 1002 -17.89 -50.91 -31.78
N LEU A 1003 -18.62 -49.83 -31.96
CA LEU A 1003 -20.02 -49.84 -32.39
C LEU A 1003 -20.16 -50.05 -33.90
N ASP A 1004 -19.36 -49.34 -34.69
CA ASP A 1004 -19.51 -49.21 -36.14
C ASP A 1004 -18.68 -50.22 -36.96
N LYS A 1005 -17.71 -50.92 -36.36
CA LYS A 1005 -16.83 -51.89 -37.05
C LYS A 1005 -16.24 -52.97 -36.15
N GLU A 1006 -15.36 -53.79 -36.72
CA GLU A 1006 -14.70 -54.94 -36.10
C GLU A 1006 -13.39 -54.63 -35.36
N ALA A 1007 -12.82 -53.43 -35.45
CA ALA A 1007 -11.59 -53.04 -34.75
C ALA A 1007 -11.44 -51.51 -34.81
N THR A 1008 -10.68 -50.91 -33.89
CA THR A 1008 -10.30 -49.50 -33.99
C THR A 1008 -9.29 -49.28 -35.11
N ASP A 1009 -9.25 -48.08 -35.67
CA ASP A 1009 -8.23 -47.68 -36.66
C ASP A 1009 -6.82 -47.67 -36.07
N ALA A 1010 -5.82 -47.59 -36.96
CA ALA A 1010 -4.41 -47.61 -36.57
C ALA A 1010 -3.98 -46.34 -35.80
N ASP A 1011 -4.66 -45.21 -36.02
CA ASP A 1011 -4.42 -43.92 -35.39
C ASP A 1011 -5.37 -43.61 -34.22
N PHE A 1012 -6.13 -44.61 -33.77
CA PHE A 1012 -7.07 -44.48 -32.65
C PHE A 1012 -6.40 -43.88 -31.40
N TYR A 1013 -7.09 -42.94 -30.77
CA TYR A 1013 -6.63 -42.26 -29.57
C TYR A 1013 -7.81 -41.97 -28.63
N TYR A 1014 -7.48 -41.59 -27.40
CA TYR A 1014 -8.41 -40.96 -26.45
C TYR A 1014 -7.79 -39.71 -25.85
N THR A 1015 -8.62 -38.92 -25.15
CA THR A 1015 -8.21 -37.67 -24.51
C THR A 1015 -8.45 -37.76 -22.99
N ILE A 1016 -7.79 -36.87 -22.24
CA ILE A 1016 -8.10 -36.64 -20.83
C ILE A 1016 -9.50 -36.01 -20.76
N GLY A 1017 -10.38 -36.58 -19.96
CA GLY A 1017 -11.76 -36.14 -19.79
C GLY A 1017 -11.85 -34.72 -19.21
N GLU A 1018 -12.83 -33.96 -19.68
CA GLU A 1018 -12.97 -32.52 -19.40
C GLU A 1018 -13.90 -32.22 -18.19
N GLN A 1019 -14.55 -33.23 -17.59
CA GLN A 1019 -15.63 -33.06 -16.60
C GLN A 1019 -15.14 -33.06 -15.15
N ASP A 1020 -14.24 -32.14 -14.87
CA ASP A 1020 -13.46 -32.03 -13.64
C ASP A 1020 -14.18 -31.85 -12.31
N GLN A 1021 -15.41 -31.33 -12.36
CA GLN A 1021 -16.21 -31.01 -11.17
C GLN A 1021 -17.24 -32.10 -10.87
N GLN A 1022 -17.30 -33.13 -11.72
CA GLN A 1022 -18.27 -34.19 -11.59
C GLN A 1022 -17.70 -35.32 -10.74
N VAL A 1023 -18.41 -35.66 -9.67
CA VAL A 1023 -18.12 -36.86 -8.88
C VAL A 1023 -18.94 -38.01 -9.43
N TYR A 1024 -18.25 -39.06 -9.84
CA TYR A 1024 -18.88 -40.26 -10.38
C TYR A 1024 -19.06 -41.33 -9.31
N HIS A 1025 -20.21 -41.98 -9.32
CA HIS A 1025 -20.54 -43.07 -8.41
C HIS A 1025 -20.99 -44.29 -9.22
N VAL A 1026 -20.03 -44.92 -9.91
CA VAL A 1026 -20.29 -46.14 -10.68
C VAL A 1026 -20.54 -47.29 -9.71
N THR A 1027 -21.80 -47.71 -9.59
CA THR A 1027 -22.23 -48.76 -8.64
C THR A 1027 -22.39 -50.12 -9.31
N ASN A 1028 -22.23 -51.19 -8.52
CA ASN A 1028 -22.47 -52.57 -8.93
C ASN A 1028 -21.64 -53.05 -10.14
N ASN A 1029 -20.45 -52.47 -10.38
CA ASN A 1029 -19.56 -52.87 -11.47
C ASN A 1029 -18.61 -53.98 -11.01
N VAL A 1030 -18.63 -55.13 -11.68
CA VAL A 1030 -17.70 -56.26 -11.41
C VAL A 1030 -16.40 -56.19 -12.22
N MET A 1031 -16.27 -55.21 -13.12
CA MET A 1031 -15.02 -54.92 -13.82
C MET A 1031 -14.03 -54.24 -12.87
N THR A 1032 -12.85 -54.81 -12.70
CA THR A 1032 -11.75 -54.25 -11.91
C THR A 1032 -10.69 -53.70 -12.86
N GLY A 1033 -10.41 -52.39 -12.74
CA GLY A 1033 -9.37 -51.72 -13.52
C GLY A 1033 -7.97 -51.93 -12.93
N VAL A 1034 -6.97 -51.98 -13.81
CA VAL A 1034 -5.55 -52.04 -13.48
C VAL A 1034 -4.90 -50.78 -14.05
N THR A 1035 -4.65 -49.77 -13.21
CA THR A 1035 -4.32 -48.40 -13.68
C THR A 1035 -2.91 -47.94 -13.33
N VAL A 1036 -2.24 -48.54 -12.34
CA VAL A 1036 -0.99 -47.98 -11.76
C VAL A 1036 0.23 -48.86 -12.02
N ASN A 1037 0.03 -50.18 -12.02
CA ASN A 1037 1.06 -51.19 -12.27
C ASN A 1037 0.50 -52.38 -13.04
N PRO A 1038 1.32 -53.06 -13.86
CA PRO A 1038 0.97 -54.38 -14.36
C PRO A 1038 0.90 -55.37 -13.19
N ILE A 1039 -0.07 -56.28 -13.23
CA ILE A 1039 -0.18 -57.33 -12.22
C ILE A 1039 0.74 -58.48 -12.62
N THR A 1040 1.82 -58.66 -11.85
CA THR A 1040 2.85 -59.69 -12.12
C THR A 1040 2.28 -61.11 -12.13
N SER A 1041 1.34 -61.41 -11.23
CA SER A 1041 0.56 -62.64 -11.26
C SER A 1041 -0.85 -62.38 -10.75
N LEU A 1042 -1.81 -62.33 -11.67
CA LEU A 1042 -3.21 -62.15 -11.38
C LEU A 1042 -3.81 -63.50 -10.98
N THR A 1043 -4.17 -63.64 -9.70
CA THR A 1043 -4.60 -64.92 -9.12
C THR A 1043 -5.96 -65.34 -9.65
N ALA A 1044 -6.05 -66.58 -10.13
CA ALA A 1044 -7.30 -67.22 -10.49
C ALA A 1044 -7.24 -68.70 -10.14
N THR A 1045 -8.35 -69.24 -9.65
CA THR A 1045 -8.47 -70.67 -9.29
C THR A 1045 -9.73 -71.27 -9.89
N THR A 1046 -9.85 -72.60 -9.85
CA THR A 1046 -11.07 -73.30 -10.27
C THR A 1046 -12.29 -72.90 -9.44
N THR A 1047 -12.11 -72.58 -8.15
CA THR A 1047 -13.15 -72.14 -7.21
C THR A 1047 -13.40 -70.64 -7.19
N ASP A 1048 -12.43 -69.85 -7.65
CA ASP A 1048 -12.50 -68.37 -7.72
C ASP A 1048 -11.91 -67.89 -9.06
N PRO A 1049 -12.63 -68.10 -10.18
CA PRO A 1049 -12.16 -67.77 -11.51
C PRO A 1049 -12.30 -66.27 -11.80
N ILE A 1050 -11.42 -65.76 -12.65
CA ILE A 1050 -11.52 -64.41 -13.22
C ILE A 1050 -11.80 -64.49 -14.71
N TYR A 1051 -12.27 -63.38 -15.28
CA TYR A 1051 -12.58 -63.29 -16.69
C TYR A 1051 -11.75 -62.18 -17.33
N VAL A 1052 -10.93 -62.56 -18.30
CA VAL A 1052 -10.02 -61.66 -19.02
C VAL A 1052 -10.33 -61.64 -20.50
N MET A 1053 -10.12 -60.50 -21.15
CA MET A 1053 -10.33 -60.35 -22.58
C MET A 1053 -9.22 -61.05 -23.37
N GLN A 1054 -9.58 -62.01 -24.22
CA GLN A 1054 -8.65 -62.66 -25.16
C GLN A 1054 -9.33 -62.79 -26.52
N GLY A 1055 -8.73 -62.23 -27.57
CA GLY A 1055 -9.26 -62.36 -28.93
C GLY A 1055 -10.63 -61.72 -29.18
N GLY A 1056 -11.04 -60.74 -28.36
CA GLY A 1056 -12.33 -60.04 -28.49
C GLY A 1056 -13.47 -60.65 -27.70
N THR A 1057 -13.24 -61.72 -26.93
CA THR A 1057 -14.22 -62.28 -25.99
C THR A 1057 -13.58 -62.50 -24.62
N PHE A 1058 -14.37 -62.44 -23.54
CA PHE A 1058 -13.83 -62.81 -22.23
C PHE A 1058 -13.71 -64.32 -22.11
N HIS A 1059 -12.55 -64.75 -21.65
CA HIS A 1059 -12.26 -66.13 -21.31
C HIS A 1059 -12.16 -66.29 -19.81
N LYS A 1060 -12.75 -67.38 -19.32
CA LYS A 1060 -12.62 -67.82 -17.94
C LYS A 1060 -11.19 -68.29 -17.71
N ALA A 1061 -10.46 -67.62 -16.82
CA ALA A 1061 -9.18 -68.07 -16.33
C ALA A 1061 -9.37 -68.76 -14.98
N GLU A 1062 -8.93 -70.01 -14.90
CA GLU A 1062 -8.98 -70.86 -13.70
C GLU A 1062 -7.57 -71.12 -13.13
N SER A 1063 -6.56 -70.46 -13.71
CA SER A 1063 -5.16 -70.49 -13.30
C SER A 1063 -4.57 -69.08 -13.39
N ASN A 1064 -3.50 -68.83 -12.64
CA ASN A 1064 -2.87 -67.52 -12.56
C ASN A 1064 -2.47 -66.99 -13.95
N ILE A 1065 -2.77 -65.72 -14.20
CA ILE A 1065 -2.33 -65.00 -15.40
C ILE A 1065 -1.07 -64.22 -15.03
N ASN A 1066 0.04 -64.59 -15.63
CA ASN A 1066 1.29 -63.86 -15.42
C ASN A 1066 1.32 -62.61 -16.29
N ASN A 1067 1.79 -61.49 -15.71
CA ASN A 1067 1.99 -60.20 -16.37
C ASN A 1067 0.72 -59.63 -17.04
N PHE A 1068 -0.34 -59.45 -16.27
CA PHE A 1068 -1.52 -58.74 -16.75
C PHE A 1068 -1.18 -57.25 -16.96
N PRO A 1069 -1.42 -56.69 -18.15
CA PRO A 1069 -0.99 -55.34 -18.49
C PRO A 1069 -1.75 -54.26 -17.70
N ILE A 1070 -1.09 -53.11 -17.54
CA ILE A 1070 -1.69 -51.86 -17.07
C ILE A 1070 -2.65 -51.28 -18.14
N HIS A 1071 -3.49 -50.33 -17.73
CA HIS A 1071 -4.50 -49.66 -18.56
C HIS A 1071 -5.56 -50.60 -19.14
N LYS A 1072 -5.77 -51.74 -18.48
CA LYS A 1072 -6.76 -52.78 -18.81
C LYS A 1072 -7.65 -53.09 -17.62
N ALA A 1073 -8.73 -53.82 -17.87
CA ALA A 1073 -9.62 -54.33 -16.82
C ALA A 1073 -9.91 -55.82 -17.00
N TYR A 1074 -10.20 -56.49 -15.88
CA TYR A 1074 -10.67 -57.88 -15.81
C TYR A 1074 -11.98 -57.93 -15.00
N MET A 1075 -12.73 -59.02 -15.06
CA MET A 1075 -13.92 -59.20 -14.23
C MET A 1075 -13.75 -60.33 -13.21
N LYS A 1076 -14.43 -60.19 -12.09
CA LYS A 1076 -14.52 -61.22 -11.04
C LYS A 1076 -15.93 -61.28 -10.48
N PHE A 1077 -16.52 -62.49 -10.46
CA PHE A 1077 -17.84 -62.74 -9.86
C PHE A 1077 -17.68 -63.44 -8.51
N SER A 1078 -18.57 -63.16 -7.57
CA SER A 1078 -18.53 -63.75 -6.21
C SER A 1078 -18.95 -65.23 -6.16
N ALA A 1079 -19.70 -65.74 -7.15
CA ALA A 1079 -20.00 -67.17 -7.32
C ALA A 1079 -20.57 -67.50 -8.72
N LEU A 1080 -19.88 -68.32 -9.50
CA LEU A 1080 -20.39 -68.93 -10.73
C LEU A 1080 -20.23 -70.47 -10.67
N PRO A 1081 -21.27 -71.27 -11.01
CA PRO A 1081 -21.14 -72.73 -11.01
C PRO A 1081 -20.00 -73.21 -11.94
N ALA A 1082 -19.28 -74.27 -11.56
CA ALA A 1082 -18.21 -74.83 -12.38
C ALA A 1082 -18.72 -75.25 -13.77
N GLY A 1083 -17.95 -74.95 -14.83
CA GLY A 1083 -18.33 -75.21 -16.23
C GLY A 1083 -19.34 -74.22 -16.84
N THR A 1084 -19.79 -73.18 -16.10
CA THR A 1084 -20.72 -72.17 -16.63
C THR A 1084 -20.09 -71.36 -17.77
N ARG A 1085 -20.69 -71.44 -18.95
CA ARG A 1085 -20.43 -70.52 -20.06
C ARG A 1085 -21.27 -69.27 -19.86
N VAL A 1086 -20.63 -68.11 -19.96
CA VAL A 1086 -21.26 -66.79 -19.78
C VAL A 1086 -21.16 -66.03 -21.09
N VAL A 1087 -22.27 -65.45 -21.55
CA VAL A 1087 -22.31 -64.52 -22.70
C VAL A 1087 -22.56 -63.09 -22.18
N PHE A 1088 -21.97 -62.10 -22.83
CA PHE A 1088 -22.21 -60.69 -22.50
C PHE A 1088 -23.36 -60.20 -23.36
N ASP A 1089 -24.41 -59.74 -22.70
CA ASP A 1089 -25.62 -59.17 -23.29
C ASP A 1089 -25.60 -57.66 -23.04
N PHE A 1090 -25.96 -56.85 -24.02
CA PHE A 1090 -25.87 -55.39 -23.95
C PHE A 1090 -27.27 -54.78 -23.82
N ASP A 1091 -27.46 -53.90 -22.83
CA ASP A 1091 -28.72 -53.18 -22.61
C ASP A 1091 -28.94 -52.00 -23.62
N ASP A 1092 -28.45 -52.18 -24.85
CA ASP A 1092 -28.48 -51.19 -25.95
C ASP A 1092 -29.52 -51.53 -27.01
N THR A 1093 -30.65 -52.18 -26.64
CA THR A 1093 -31.78 -52.49 -27.52
C THR A 1093 -32.44 -51.24 -28.13
N THR A 1094 -31.76 -50.65 -29.12
CA THR A 1094 -32.33 -49.78 -30.13
C THR A 1094 -32.79 -50.65 -31.30
N THR A 1095 -34.03 -50.47 -31.74
CA THR A 1095 -34.68 -51.14 -32.87
C THR A 1095 -34.03 -50.78 -34.22
N GLY A 1096 -32.78 -51.19 -34.43
CA GLY A 1096 -32.07 -51.16 -35.70
C GLY A 1096 -32.09 -52.55 -36.34
N ILE A 1097 -32.18 -52.63 -37.66
CA ILE A 1097 -32.20 -53.89 -38.42
C ILE A 1097 -30.82 -54.57 -38.25
N GLU A 1098 -30.76 -55.65 -37.49
CA GLU A 1098 -29.50 -56.38 -37.21
C GLU A 1098 -29.11 -57.40 -38.29
N SER A 1099 -29.97 -57.67 -39.28
CA SER A 1099 -29.63 -58.55 -40.41
C SER A 1099 -30.60 -58.43 -41.59
N ILE A 1100 -30.08 -58.57 -42.83
CA ILE A 1100 -30.87 -58.81 -44.04
C ILE A 1100 -30.94 -60.33 -44.26
N GLU A 1101 -32.09 -60.96 -44.04
CA GLU A 1101 -32.33 -62.34 -44.48
C GLU A 1101 -32.73 -62.34 -45.97
N SER A 1102 -31.93 -62.96 -46.83
CA SER A 1102 -32.34 -63.25 -48.20
C SER A 1102 -33.40 -64.36 -48.19
N ILE A 1103 -34.61 -64.07 -48.69
CA ILE A 1103 -35.65 -65.08 -48.86
C ILE A 1103 -35.23 -65.99 -50.03
N GLU A 1104 -34.65 -67.15 -49.72
CA GLU A 1104 -34.37 -68.17 -50.73
C GLU A 1104 -35.67 -68.72 -51.34
N THR A 1105 -35.66 -68.79 -52.67
CA THR A 1105 -36.71 -69.28 -53.56
C THR A 1105 -36.95 -70.78 -53.37
N GLY A 1106 -37.83 -71.18 -52.44
CA GLY A 1106 -37.99 -72.61 -52.21
C GLY A 1106 -39.18 -73.11 -51.39
N ASN A 1107 -40.21 -72.31 -51.12
CA ASN A 1107 -41.42 -72.85 -50.47
C ASN A 1107 -42.71 -72.53 -51.25
N SER A 1108 -43.21 -73.57 -51.91
CA SER A 1108 -44.28 -73.58 -52.90
C SER A 1108 -45.67 -73.55 -52.27
N ASN A 1109 -46.03 -72.46 -51.57
CA ASN A 1109 -47.43 -72.17 -51.18
C ASN A 1109 -47.68 -70.71 -50.74
N ARG A 1110 -47.34 -69.72 -51.59
CA ARG A 1110 -47.62 -68.28 -51.34
C ARG A 1110 -48.48 -67.61 -52.40
N ALA A 1111 -49.49 -68.32 -52.91
CA ALA A 1111 -50.50 -67.74 -53.81
C ALA A 1111 -51.51 -66.81 -53.07
N ALA A 1112 -51.31 -66.54 -51.78
CA ALA A 1112 -52.19 -65.72 -50.94
C ALA A 1112 -51.50 -64.53 -50.24
N ASP A 1113 -50.21 -64.31 -50.48
CA ASP A 1113 -49.45 -63.23 -49.84
C ASP A 1113 -49.82 -61.87 -50.44
N VAL A 1114 -50.30 -60.97 -49.59
CA VAL A 1114 -50.76 -59.64 -49.98
C VAL A 1114 -49.70 -58.60 -49.67
N TYR A 1115 -49.15 -57.98 -50.71
CA TYR A 1115 -48.25 -56.85 -50.56
C TYR A 1115 -49.05 -55.55 -50.44
N TYR A 1116 -48.53 -54.59 -49.70
CA TYR A 1116 -49.01 -53.20 -49.73
C TYR A 1116 -47.87 -52.28 -50.11
N ASN A 1117 -48.15 -51.30 -50.98
CA ASN A 1117 -47.20 -50.19 -51.16
C ASN A 1117 -47.24 -49.26 -49.93
N LEU A 1118 -46.33 -48.29 -49.88
CA LEU A 1118 -46.23 -47.35 -48.75
C LEU A 1118 -47.45 -46.41 -48.62
N GLN A 1119 -48.36 -46.41 -49.60
CA GLN A 1119 -49.63 -45.69 -49.59
C GLN A 1119 -50.80 -46.56 -49.11
N GLY A 1120 -50.53 -47.80 -48.66
CA GLY A 1120 -51.54 -48.71 -48.13
C GLY A 1120 -52.41 -49.37 -49.20
N GLN A 1121 -52.04 -49.31 -50.48
CA GLN A 1121 -52.76 -49.98 -51.56
C GLN A 1121 -52.30 -51.44 -51.69
N ARG A 1122 -53.27 -52.34 -51.82
CA ARG A 1122 -53.05 -53.78 -52.01
C ARG A 1122 -52.45 -54.07 -53.38
N ILE A 1123 -51.31 -54.79 -53.41
CA ILE A 1123 -50.57 -55.22 -54.58
C ILE A 1123 -50.50 -56.75 -54.61
N SER A 1124 -51.02 -57.34 -55.68
CA SER A 1124 -51.13 -58.81 -55.80
C SER A 1124 -49.80 -59.50 -56.12
N LYS A 1125 -48.92 -58.83 -56.89
CA LYS A 1125 -47.54 -59.24 -57.19
C LYS A 1125 -46.69 -57.99 -57.48
N PRO A 1126 -45.65 -57.68 -56.69
CA PRO A 1126 -44.71 -56.61 -57.00
C PRO A 1126 -43.97 -56.91 -58.33
N GLN A 1127 -43.97 -55.97 -59.27
CA GLN A 1127 -43.29 -56.07 -60.56
C GLN A 1127 -42.11 -55.09 -60.70
N GLN A 1128 -41.90 -54.22 -59.70
CA GLN A 1128 -40.85 -53.21 -59.66
C GLN A 1128 -40.03 -53.36 -58.38
N ALA A 1129 -38.73 -53.10 -58.48
CA ALA A 1129 -37.85 -52.99 -57.33
C ALA A 1129 -38.35 -51.85 -56.42
N GLY A 1130 -38.53 -52.10 -55.14
CA GLY A 1130 -39.09 -51.14 -54.21
C GLY A 1130 -39.39 -51.71 -52.82
N LEU A 1131 -39.77 -50.82 -51.90
CA LEU A 1131 -40.13 -51.16 -50.53
C LEU A 1131 -41.64 -51.44 -50.43
N TYR A 1132 -42.01 -52.60 -49.89
CA TYR A 1132 -43.38 -53.06 -49.70
C TYR A 1132 -43.62 -53.50 -48.25
N ILE A 1133 -44.88 -53.62 -47.86
CA ILE A 1133 -45.30 -54.25 -46.60
C ILE A 1133 -45.90 -55.63 -46.92
N LEU A 1134 -45.38 -56.68 -46.30
CA LEU A 1134 -45.94 -58.03 -46.35
C LEU A 1134 -46.17 -58.51 -44.92
N ASN A 1135 -47.42 -58.84 -44.57
CA ASN A 1135 -47.82 -59.30 -43.23
C ASN A 1135 -47.31 -58.39 -42.08
N GLY A 1136 -47.29 -57.08 -42.29
CA GLY A 1136 -46.86 -56.09 -41.29
C GLY A 1136 -45.35 -55.81 -41.26
N ALA A 1137 -44.53 -56.56 -42.02
CA ALA A 1137 -43.08 -56.33 -42.12
C ALA A 1137 -42.72 -55.52 -43.38
N LYS A 1138 -41.73 -54.63 -43.27
CA LYS A 1138 -41.12 -53.94 -44.43
C LYS A 1138 -40.21 -54.92 -45.17
N VAL A 1139 -40.45 -55.08 -46.47
CA VAL A 1139 -39.67 -55.97 -47.34
C VAL A 1139 -39.20 -55.17 -48.56
N ILE A 1140 -37.92 -55.29 -48.91
CA ILE A 1140 -37.40 -54.71 -50.15
C ILE A 1140 -37.43 -55.81 -51.21
N ILE A 1141 -38.20 -55.57 -52.27
CA ILE A 1141 -38.11 -56.35 -53.50
C ILE A 1141 -37.04 -55.68 -54.37
N LYS A 1142 -36.02 -56.43 -54.78
CA LYS A 1142 -34.98 -55.96 -55.72
C LYS A 1142 -35.33 -56.33 -57.14
#